data_AF-A0A0M9EP55-F1
#
_entry.id   AF-A0A0M9EP55-F1
#
_cell.length_a   1.000
_cell.length_b   1.000
_cell.length_c   1.000
_cell.angle_alpha   90.00
_cell.angle_beta   90.00
_cell.angle_gamma   90.00
#
_symmetry.space_group_name_H-M   'P 1'
#
loop_
_entity.id
_entity.type
_entity.pdbx_description
1 polymer ?
#
loop_
_entity_poly.entity_id
_entity_poly.type
_entity_poly.pdbx_seq_one_letter_code
_entity_poly.pdbx_strand_id
1 'polypeptide(L)'
;MIGIVGRPLRPITRRSGFFDNVTFTLRYWHSSYAGKHVSTNLPFDIRNRTFRIATAASREVWFIVMHPVQSQMDDLSGSHGQRRQRQKASRQSSAVERHHAKALAEYIIEVFTDSELLGEGVEPSWGLNDRRTSSLSYDKWTTFQTLFMRNWKTFSENHSYDRFWVDNEPAFHTYDCGANIEIEVNEELKDLPMETRLRSESEDDDDPDSDSDSESEIEPEPDSELDPSDANAIGDHDDGNDGQRDSTGSRDEAPPEGNPAGPEIDHDIYQEHLYSDGLEHLRTELEKKYNIDNIDQISYALAADVNCIERNPSIRSAFQQDVDDGTLSLLADRRALVQHFGGSKGFTFYPLAFHPRYGNFSSPRPPPFLDDVCLVMRDNMSYRNNGADDVLSFDYFHAYSNIKRTIRHGPEDLLPARGIATGALTLPPSEAIQRGYIAARQQRLLRTLSGEQTPDQPSLTMPFAREGHRIRAAMSQDQIAFRMEQVVTIRPSRLERGHRHFFSVLHPIFQLMRFFLKEKRAYTIVLRSFLPSVFPTILCSFAKLFELGLAEMHRRFLARAEKGLDLALSEAVAVELEARLGNILRMVDDVLESIDLNPIIATLGDTVKDIVGDVGDVIGGGSGGGSGGDSSGEDPDIVEKRDLTIRLENNILYSMNDFSGSAHTNRVLTQDGFLYNIYLDNQGREKNRKEVGYYSKDMKFTGHNRTITVDGGVEYELQYTYSPYHGLSAYCNIYTDPVGKVLRTKIVAEAEGGGAATIANEEEADL
;
A
#
# COMPACT_ATOMS: atom_id res chain seq x y z
N MET A 1 8.50 -13.37 -2.44
CA MET A 1 9.37 -13.13 -1.25
C MET A 1 9.00 -14.12 -0.17
N ILE A 2 9.98 -14.79 0.42
CA ILE A 2 9.82 -15.62 1.63
C ILE A 2 10.91 -15.27 2.65
N GLY A 3 10.58 -15.30 3.93
CA GLY A 3 11.49 -15.05 5.04
C GLY A 3 11.28 -16.06 6.16
N ILE A 4 12.37 -16.53 6.74
CA ILE A 4 12.40 -17.60 7.74
C ILE A 4 13.22 -17.13 8.94
N VAL A 5 12.63 -17.27 10.13
CA VAL A 5 13.24 -17.00 11.44
C VAL A 5 13.49 -18.33 12.11
N GLY A 6 14.75 -18.66 12.34
CA GLY A 6 15.11 -19.84 13.13
C GLY A 6 14.83 -19.67 14.61
N ARG A 7 14.61 -20.80 15.28
CA ARG A 7 14.64 -20.85 16.73
C ARG A 7 16.08 -20.68 17.23
N PRO A 8 16.29 -20.00 18.36
CA PRO A 8 17.61 -19.89 18.97
C PRO A 8 18.24 -21.27 19.20
N LEU A 9 19.56 -21.35 19.01
CA LEU A 9 20.36 -22.56 19.22
C LEU A 9 19.97 -23.77 18.35
N ARG A 10 19.21 -23.57 17.27
CA ARG A 10 18.79 -24.64 16.35
C ARG A 10 19.24 -24.35 14.91
N PRO A 11 19.81 -25.34 14.20
CA PRO A 11 20.03 -25.22 12.76
C PRO A 11 18.69 -25.27 12.02
N ILE A 12 18.46 -24.40 11.05
CA ILE A 12 17.16 -24.34 10.35
C ILE A 12 17.12 -25.20 9.09
N THR A 13 18.28 -25.68 8.64
CA THR A 13 18.39 -26.50 7.43
C THR A 13 18.51 -27.98 7.78
N ARG A 14 18.16 -28.84 6.82
CA ARG A 14 18.32 -30.30 6.95
C ARG A 14 19.12 -30.88 5.79
N ARG A 15 19.79 -32.00 6.04
CA ARG A 15 20.45 -32.79 5.00
C ARG A 15 19.35 -33.50 4.19
N SER A 16 19.31 -33.26 2.89
CA SER A 16 18.27 -33.83 2.02
C SER A 16 18.76 -34.13 0.61
N GLY A 17 20.08 -33.99 0.34
CA GLY A 17 20.62 -34.05 -1.01
C GLY A 17 20.11 -32.92 -1.92
N PHE A 18 19.63 -31.81 -1.33
CA PHE A 18 19.22 -30.64 -2.10
C PHE A 18 20.43 -30.01 -2.78
N PHE A 19 20.35 -29.83 -4.09
CA PHE A 19 21.45 -29.29 -4.89
C PHE A 19 21.36 -27.77 -4.98
N ASP A 20 21.99 -27.11 -4.03
CA ASP A 20 22.18 -25.65 -4.00
C ASP A 20 23.56 -25.33 -3.42
N ASN A 21 24.12 -24.20 -3.83
CA ASN A 21 25.41 -23.73 -3.37
C ASN A 21 25.23 -22.47 -2.53
N VAL A 22 25.84 -22.46 -1.35
CA VAL A 22 25.83 -21.33 -0.43
C VAL A 22 27.19 -20.66 -0.44
N THR A 23 27.23 -19.41 -0.90
CA THR A 23 28.45 -18.60 -0.89
C THR A 23 28.63 -17.96 0.47
N PHE A 24 29.57 -18.48 1.25
CA PHE A 24 30.00 -17.95 2.53
C PHE A 24 30.97 -16.77 2.34
N THR A 25 30.78 -15.69 3.12
CA THR A 25 31.69 -14.54 3.13
C THR A 25 31.57 -13.68 4.39
N LEU A 26 32.71 -13.16 4.87
CA LEU A 26 32.76 -12.18 5.96
C LEU A 26 32.81 -10.73 5.44
N ARG A 27 32.71 -10.52 4.13
CA ARG A 27 32.80 -9.19 3.50
C ARG A 27 31.68 -8.25 3.95
N TYR A 28 30.47 -8.80 4.02
CA TYR A 28 29.24 -8.03 4.10
C TYR A 28 28.58 -8.10 5.48
N TRP A 29 29.31 -8.52 6.51
CA TRP A 29 28.83 -8.75 7.87
C TRP A 29 27.95 -7.61 8.43
N HIS A 30 28.30 -6.36 8.10
CA HIS A 30 27.64 -5.14 8.54
C HIS A 30 26.40 -4.75 7.70
N SER A 31 26.00 -5.60 6.74
CA SER A 31 24.81 -5.33 5.91
C SER A 31 23.58 -5.18 6.79
N SER A 32 22.79 -4.16 6.54
CA SER A 32 21.52 -4.00 7.23
C SER A 32 20.60 -5.17 6.95
N TYR A 33 20.05 -5.74 8.02
CA TYR A 33 18.95 -6.69 7.95
C TYR A 33 17.74 -6.06 7.25
N ALA A 34 17.47 -6.51 6.02
CA ALA A 34 16.48 -5.90 5.14
C ALA A 34 15.23 -6.76 4.92
N GLY A 35 15.05 -7.83 5.72
CA GLY A 35 13.84 -8.64 5.74
C GLY A 35 12.65 -7.83 6.24
N LYS A 36 12.05 -7.01 5.38
CA LYS A 36 10.97 -6.06 5.71
C LYS A 36 9.79 -6.75 6.40
N HIS A 37 9.46 -7.96 5.98
CA HIS A 37 8.35 -8.73 6.53
C HIS A 37 8.77 -9.56 7.76
N VAL A 38 10.05 -9.96 7.83
CA VAL A 38 10.59 -10.75 8.94
C VAL A 38 10.79 -9.89 10.19
N SER A 39 11.29 -8.66 10.04
CA SER A 39 11.65 -7.78 11.15
C SER A 39 10.47 -7.14 11.89
N THR A 40 9.26 -7.16 11.33
CA THR A 40 8.10 -6.49 11.92
C THR A 40 7.51 -7.28 13.10
N ASN A 41 7.70 -8.61 13.10
CA ASN A 41 7.08 -9.54 14.05
C ASN A 41 8.06 -10.18 15.05
N LEU A 42 9.32 -9.75 15.04
CA LEU A 42 10.25 -10.18 16.08
C LEU A 42 9.82 -9.59 17.43
N PRO A 43 9.85 -10.36 18.52
CA PRO A 43 9.44 -9.89 19.84
C PRO A 43 10.47 -8.94 20.48
N PHE A 44 11.54 -8.58 19.77
CA PHE A 44 12.63 -7.74 20.24
C PHE A 44 13.16 -6.78 19.17
N ASP A 45 13.91 -5.77 19.61
CA ASP A 45 14.57 -4.81 18.73
C ASP A 45 15.83 -5.41 18.09
N ILE A 46 15.94 -5.30 16.76
CA ILE A 46 17.02 -5.89 15.96
C ILE A 46 18.33 -5.06 15.92
N ARG A 47 18.36 -3.88 16.55
CA ARG A 47 19.57 -3.05 16.61
C ARG A 47 20.74 -3.81 17.23
N ASN A 48 21.93 -3.68 16.62
CA ASN A 48 23.18 -4.27 17.09
C ASN A 48 23.14 -5.80 17.32
N ARG A 49 22.37 -6.55 16.50
CA ARG A 49 22.13 -7.99 16.72
C ARG A 49 22.37 -8.88 15.51
N THR A 50 22.63 -8.32 14.33
CA THR A 50 22.70 -9.10 13.09
C THR A 50 24.12 -9.23 12.55
N PHE A 51 24.41 -10.36 11.94
CA PHE A 51 25.66 -10.62 11.23
C PHE A 51 25.36 -11.32 9.91
N ARG A 52 25.55 -10.64 8.77
CA ARG A 52 25.35 -11.27 7.46
C ARG A 52 26.49 -12.24 7.17
N ILE A 53 26.17 -13.48 6.81
CA ILE A 53 27.16 -14.55 6.72
C ILE A 53 27.25 -15.23 5.35
N ALA A 54 26.15 -15.28 4.60
CA ALA A 54 26.16 -15.98 3.31
C ALA A 54 25.09 -15.48 2.33
N THR A 55 25.19 -15.94 1.09
CA THR A 55 24.15 -15.80 0.07
C THR A 55 24.08 -17.10 -0.73
N ALA A 56 22.88 -17.68 -0.85
CA ALA A 56 22.65 -18.91 -1.59
C ALA A 56 22.46 -18.64 -3.09
N ALA A 57 22.63 -19.65 -3.94
CA ALA A 57 22.44 -19.50 -5.39
C ALA A 57 20.98 -19.21 -5.74
N SER A 58 20.03 -19.73 -4.94
CA SER A 58 18.61 -19.34 -4.95
C SER A 58 18.32 -17.94 -4.39
N ARG A 59 19.36 -17.10 -4.21
CA ARG A 59 19.31 -15.67 -3.84
C ARG A 59 18.95 -15.40 -2.37
N GLU A 60 18.78 -16.41 -1.52
CA GLU A 60 18.56 -16.13 -0.10
C GLU A 60 19.78 -15.47 0.53
N VAL A 61 19.52 -14.46 1.35
CA VAL A 61 20.54 -13.82 2.17
C VAL A 61 20.46 -14.37 3.59
N TRP A 62 21.60 -14.85 4.09
CA TRP A 62 21.69 -15.50 5.39
C TRP A 62 22.29 -14.58 6.45
N PHE A 63 21.69 -14.61 7.64
CA PHE A 63 22.12 -13.88 8.82
C PHE A 63 22.19 -14.80 10.03
N ILE A 64 23.15 -14.53 10.90
CA ILE A 64 23.06 -14.90 12.32
C ILE A 64 22.44 -13.70 13.04
N VAL A 65 21.42 -13.95 13.84
CA VAL A 65 20.71 -12.93 14.62
C VAL A 65 20.73 -13.31 16.09
N MET A 66 21.12 -12.37 16.94
CA MET A 66 21.24 -12.55 18.39
C MET A 66 19.89 -12.26 19.07
N HIS A 67 19.18 -13.32 19.43
CA HIS A 67 17.90 -13.29 20.16
C HIS A 67 18.16 -13.13 21.67
N PRO A 68 17.48 -12.23 22.37
CA PRO A 68 17.62 -12.10 23.83
C PRO A 68 17.01 -13.31 24.55
N VAL A 69 17.66 -13.79 25.63
CA VAL A 69 17.29 -15.05 26.30
C VAL A 69 15.98 -14.95 27.09
N GLN A 70 15.72 -13.87 27.83
CA GLN A 70 14.39 -13.58 28.41
C GLN A 70 14.34 -12.22 29.13
N SER A 71 15.45 -11.80 29.75
CA SER A 71 15.56 -10.60 30.61
C SER A 71 15.32 -9.24 29.93
N GLN A 72 15.12 -9.21 28.60
CA GLN A 72 14.77 -8.01 27.84
C GLN A 72 13.47 -8.16 27.02
N MET A 73 12.78 -9.32 27.10
CA MET A 73 11.50 -9.49 26.40
C MET A 73 10.34 -8.78 27.11
N ASP A 74 10.43 -8.64 28.45
CA ASP A 74 9.35 -8.06 29.28
C ASP A 74 9.31 -6.52 29.30
N ASP A 75 10.36 -5.82 28.86
CA ASP A 75 10.44 -4.35 28.86
C ASP A 75 9.70 -3.68 27.66
N LEU A 76 8.87 -4.44 26.93
CA LEU A 76 8.25 -4.02 25.67
C LEU A 76 6.71 -3.99 25.68
N SER A 77 6.10 -3.83 26.86
CA SER A 77 4.68 -3.45 27.08
C SER A 77 4.40 -1.96 26.76
N GLY A 78 5.09 -1.40 25.75
CA GLY A 78 4.88 -0.03 25.29
C GLY A 78 3.87 0.05 24.13
N SER A 79 3.05 1.11 24.11
CA SER A 79 2.03 1.35 23.08
C SER A 79 2.58 1.27 21.64
N HIS A 80 1.71 0.91 20.68
CA HIS A 80 2.04 0.79 19.24
C HIS A 80 2.83 1.99 18.66
N GLY A 81 2.68 3.19 19.22
CA GLY A 81 3.43 4.39 18.83
C GLY A 81 4.93 4.35 19.15
N GLN A 82 5.31 3.77 20.30
CA GLN A 82 6.71 3.64 20.71
C GLN A 82 7.45 2.54 19.95
N ARG A 83 6.77 1.42 19.64
CA ARG A 83 7.31 0.37 18.74
C ARG A 83 7.66 0.94 17.37
N ARG A 84 6.81 1.80 16.81
CA ARG A 84 6.99 2.43 15.49
C ARG A 84 8.14 3.45 15.45
N GLN A 85 8.38 4.19 16.54
CA GLN A 85 9.56 5.07 16.67
C GLN A 85 10.87 4.26 16.81
N ARG A 86 10.87 3.16 17.58
CA ARG A 86 12.04 2.27 17.72
C ARG A 86 12.41 1.56 16.40
N GLN A 87 11.42 1.10 15.63
CA GLN A 87 11.62 0.56 14.27
C GLN A 87 12.14 1.60 13.26
N LYS A 88 11.82 2.89 13.45
CA LYS A 88 12.36 3.97 12.60
C LYS A 88 13.82 4.28 12.95
N ALA A 89 14.20 4.13 14.23
CA ALA A 89 15.58 4.27 14.72
C ALA A 89 16.47 3.04 14.39
N SER A 90 15.91 1.83 14.28
CA SER A 90 16.66 0.60 13.93
C SER A 90 17.17 0.54 12.49
N ARG A 91 16.80 1.51 11.65
CA ARG A 91 17.36 1.70 10.30
C ARG A 91 18.79 2.23 10.31
N GLN A 92 19.32 2.65 11.46
CA GLN A 92 20.73 2.96 11.66
C GLN A 92 21.41 1.74 12.30
N SER A 93 21.97 0.88 11.44
CA SER A 93 22.78 -0.32 11.73
C SER A 93 22.13 -1.39 12.64
N SER A 94 21.49 -2.40 12.05
CA SER A 94 21.15 -3.65 12.75
C SER A 94 22.35 -4.55 13.01
N ALA A 95 23.48 -4.29 12.36
CA ALA A 95 24.69 -5.08 12.52
C ALA A 95 25.24 -5.01 13.94
N VAL A 96 25.68 -6.16 14.49
CA VAL A 96 26.40 -6.22 15.78
C VAL A 96 27.58 -5.25 15.80
N GLU A 97 28.04 -4.85 16.98
CA GLU A 97 29.18 -3.96 17.07
C GLU A 97 30.45 -4.61 16.50
N ARG A 98 31.40 -3.81 16.01
CA ARG A 98 32.58 -4.33 15.31
C ARG A 98 33.42 -5.28 16.16
N HIS A 99 33.49 -5.07 17.48
CA HIS A 99 34.22 -5.93 18.38
C HIS A 99 33.50 -7.28 18.55
N HIS A 100 32.17 -7.29 18.68
CA HIS A 100 31.36 -8.51 18.66
C HIS A 100 31.46 -9.25 17.34
N ALA A 101 31.40 -8.52 16.22
CA ALA A 101 31.57 -9.10 14.89
C ALA A 101 32.92 -9.81 14.76
N LYS A 102 33.99 -9.28 15.36
CA LYS A 102 35.32 -9.87 15.29
C LYS A 102 35.37 -11.19 16.05
N ALA A 103 34.89 -11.23 17.30
CA ALA A 103 34.83 -12.46 18.08
C ALA A 103 33.93 -13.52 17.41
N LEU A 104 32.78 -13.10 16.87
CA LEU A 104 31.89 -14.00 16.12
C LEU A 104 32.55 -14.53 14.85
N ALA A 105 33.32 -13.71 14.13
CA ALA A 105 34.05 -14.14 12.95
C ALA A 105 35.17 -15.14 13.29
N GLU A 106 35.90 -14.91 14.38
CA GLU A 106 36.91 -15.85 14.91
C GLU A 106 36.26 -17.20 15.24
N TYR A 107 35.13 -17.20 15.96
CA TYR A 107 34.36 -18.41 16.25
C TYR A 107 33.86 -19.14 15.00
N ILE A 108 33.33 -18.39 14.02
CA ILE A 108 32.90 -18.98 12.74
C ILE A 108 34.08 -19.68 12.05
N ILE A 109 35.25 -19.03 12.01
CA ILE A 109 36.45 -19.60 11.39
C ILE A 109 36.91 -20.87 12.13
N GLU A 110 36.91 -20.86 13.47
CA GLU A 110 37.21 -22.05 14.29
C GLU A 110 36.27 -23.21 13.96
N VAL A 111 34.97 -22.95 13.76
CA VAL A 111 34.00 -23.97 13.33
C VAL A 111 34.39 -24.58 11.98
N PHE A 112 35.00 -23.82 11.05
CA PHE A 112 35.49 -24.37 9.79
C PHE A 112 36.80 -25.14 9.92
N THR A 113 37.72 -24.70 10.78
CA THR A 113 39.09 -25.26 10.85
C THR A 113 39.20 -26.45 11.79
N ASP A 114 38.33 -26.57 12.80
CA ASP A 114 38.43 -27.59 13.85
C ASP A 114 37.32 -28.65 13.74
N SER A 115 36.81 -28.90 12.54
CA SER A 115 35.66 -29.78 12.31
C SER A 115 35.70 -30.55 10.99
N GLU A 116 34.61 -31.27 10.68
CA GLU A 116 34.37 -31.94 9.39
C GLU A 116 34.22 -30.98 8.19
N LEU A 117 34.36 -29.68 8.43
CA LEU A 117 34.43 -28.62 7.41
C LEU A 117 35.87 -28.22 7.05
N LEU A 118 36.87 -28.88 7.63
CA LEU A 118 38.26 -28.64 7.26
C LEU A 118 38.47 -28.95 5.76
N GLY A 119 39.04 -27.99 5.04
CA GLY A 119 39.28 -28.10 3.60
C GLY A 119 38.19 -27.45 2.71
N GLU A 120 37.11 -26.93 3.29
CA GLU A 120 36.04 -26.21 2.55
C GLU A 120 36.43 -24.77 2.15
N GLY A 121 37.73 -24.48 1.98
CA GLY A 121 38.23 -23.20 1.46
C GLY A 121 38.14 -21.99 2.40
N VAL A 122 37.85 -22.18 3.69
CA VAL A 122 37.93 -21.14 4.73
C VAL A 122 39.23 -21.30 5.50
N GLU A 123 40.01 -20.22 5.64
CA GLU A 123 41.34 -20.26 6.27
C GLU A 123 41.36 -19.45 7.57
N PRO A 124 42.25 -19.80 8.54
CA PRO A 124 42.44 -19.04 9.78
C PRO A 124 42.78 -17.56 9.58
N SER A 125 43.32 -17.21 8.42
CA SER A 125 43.73 -15.83 8.08
C SER A 125 42.56 -14.92 7.66
N TRP A 126 41.34 -15.45 7.56
CA TRP A 126 40.16 -14.68 7.17
C TRP A 126 39.76 -13.69 8.28
N GLY A 127 39.11 -12.60 7.89
CA GLY A 127 38.63 -11.60 8.85
C GLY A 127 37.49 -10.77 8.31
N LEU A 128 37.02 -9.82 9.12
CA LEU A 128 35.95 -8.91 8.72
C LEU A 128 36.34 -8.10 7.48
N ASN A 129 35.39 -7.92 6.56
CA ASN A 129 35.55 -7.20 5.30
C ASN A 129 36.52 -7.85 4.29
N ASP A 130 36.97 -9.09 4.54
CA ASP A 130 37.77 -9.84 3.58
C ASP A 130 36.98 -10.05 2.27
N ARG A 131 37.68 -10.01 1.14
CA ARG A 131 37.07 -10.20 -0.18
C ARG A 131 36.93 -11.65 -0.59
N ARG A 132 37.61 -12.56 0.13
CA ARG A 132 37.53 -14.01 -0.10
C ARG A 132 36.12 -14.52 0.19
N THR A 133 35.77 -15.57 -0.55
CA THR A 133 34.47 -16.24 -0.50
C THR A 133 34.70 -17.74 -0.66
N SER A 134 33.88 -18.56 0.00
CA SER A 134 33.87 -20.00 -0.23
C SER A 134 32.49 -20.45 -0.68
N SER A 135 32.44 -21.37 -1.65
CA SER A 135 31.20 -21.96 -2.14
C SER A 135 31.01 -23.32 -1.47
N LEU A 136 30.01 -23.40 -0.61
CA LEU A 136 29.68 -24.60 0.14
C LEU A 136 28.50 -25.31 -0.51
N SER A 137 28.53 -26.65 -0.56
CA SER A 137 27.31 -27.40 -0.88
C SER A 137 26.27 -27.21 0.23
N TYR A 138 24.99 -27.43 -0.09
CA TYR A 138 23.91 -27.28 0.88
C TYR A 138 24.06 -28.18 2.12
N ASP A 139 24.56 -29.40 1.95
CA ASP A 139 24.82 -30.32 3.07
C ASP A 139 25.97 -29.82 3.96
N LYS A 140 27.01 -29.20 3.38
CA LYS A 140 28.11 -28.57 4.12
C LYS A 140 27.64 -27.30 4.84
N TRP A 141 26.73 -26.54 4.24
CA TRP A 141 26.06 -25.43 4.90
C TRP A 141 25.25 -25.89 6.12
N THR A 142 24.49 -26.98 5.99
CA THR A 142 23.75 -27.58 7.11
C THR A 142 24.66 -28.08 8.23
N THR A 143 25.79 -28.66 7.84
CA THR A 143 26.84 -29.09 8.76
C THR A 143 27.41 -27.92 9.55
N PHE A 144 27.72 -26.81 8.88
CA PHE A 144 28.15 -25.58 9.52
C PHE A 144 27.13 -25.08 10.55
N GLN A 145 25.85 -24.97 10.20
CA GLN A 145 24.84 -24.54 11.17
C GLN A 145 24.77 -25.45 12.38
N THR A 146 24.86 -26.77 12.17
CA THR A 146 24.79 -27.76 13.25
C THR A 146 25.98 -27.61 14.21
N LEU A 147 27.20 -27.52 13.68
CA LEU A 147 28.41 -27.36 14.48
C LEU A 147 28.45 -26.01 15.20
N PHE A 148 28.06 -24.94 14.50
CA PHE A 148 27.96 -23.60 15.06
C PHE A 148 27.01 -23.57 16.27
N MET A 149 25.84 -24.21 16.17
CA MET A 149 24.89 -24.25 17.29
C MET A 149 25.36 -25.17 18.41
N ARG A 150 25.95 -26.32 18.08
CA ARG A 150 26.45 -27.28 19.07
C ARG A 150 27.57 -26.69 19.95
N ASN A 151 28.48 -25.93 19.35
CA ASN A 151 29.66 -25.40 20.04
C ASN A 151 29.38 -24.02 20.69
N TRP A 152 28.17 -23.45 20.52
CA TRP A 152 27.86 -22.09 20.97
C TRP A 152 28.00 -21.92 22.48
N LYS A 153 27.56 -22.91 23.26
CA LYS A 153 27.63 -22.86 24.72
C LYS A 153 29.06 -22.64 25.21
N THR A 154 30.02 -23.40 24.67
CA THR A 154 31.44 -23.26 25.00
C THR A 154 31.98 -21.88 24.60
N PHE A 155 31.60 -21.38 23.43
CA PHE A 155 31.99 -20.04 22.99
C PHE A 155 31.46 -18.95 23.94
N SER A 156 30.17 -19.00 24.29
CA SER A 156 29.52 -18.05 25.20
C SER A 156 30.14 -18.08 26.59
N GLU A 157 30.44 -19.26 27.14
CA GLU A 157 31.13 -19.42 28.43
C GLU A 157 32.54 -18.79 28.41
N ASN A 158 33.32 -19.02 27.35
CA ASN A 158 34.65 -18.42 27.16
C ASN A 158 34.61 -16.90 26.98
N HIS A 159 33.48 -16.36 26.54
CA HIS A 159 33.26 -14.92 26.32
C HIS A 159 32.34 -14.29 27.38
N SER A 160 32.12 -14.96 28.50
CA SER A 160 31.22 -14.52 29.59
C SER A 160 31.62 -13.19 30.25
N TYR A 161 32.83 -12.69 29.98
CA TYR A 161 33.26 -11.35 30.38
C TYR A 161 32.45 -10.22 29.72
N ASP A 162 31.80 -10.51 28.58
CA ASP A 162 30.92 -9.60 27.86
C ASP A 162 29.48 -10.14 27.91
N ARG A 163 28.61 -9.40 28.61
CA ARG A 163 27.22 -9.80 28.86
C ARG A 163 26.44 -10.01 27.56
N PHE A 164 26.84 -9.38 26.45
CA PHE A 164 26.19 -9.59 25.15
C PHE A 164 26.10 -11.06 24.75
N TRP A 165 27.11 -11.88 25.06
CA TRP A 165 27.11 -13.31 24.68
C TRP A 165 26.31 -14.21 25.61
N VAL A 166 26.05 -13.75 26.84
CA VAL A 166 25.30 -14.47 27.87
C VAL A 166 23.82 -14.12 27.79
N ASP A 167 23.52 -12.85 27.48
CA ASP A 167 22.16 -12.34 27.39
C ASP A 167 21.49 -12.68 26.05
N ASN A 168 22.23 -13.22 25.08
CA ASN A 168 21.73 -13.51 23.74
C ASN A 168 22.14 -14.87 23.18
N GLU A 169 21.23 -15.48 22.44
CA GLU A 169 21.41 -16.73 21.71
C GLU A 169 21.32 -16.51 20.21
N PRO A 170 22.18 -17.16 19.40
CA PRO A 170 22.14 -17.03 17.96
C PRO A 170 20.99 -17.84 17.37
N ALA A 171 20.37 -17.26 16.36
CA ALA A 171 19.45 -17.93 15.46
C ALA A 171 19.84 -17.66 14.00
N PHE A 172 19.64 -18.64 13.12
CA PHE A 172 19.78 -18.43 11.69
C PHE A 172 18.51 -17.81 11.11
N HIS A 173 18.66 -16.70 10.40
CA HIS A 173 17.59 -16.07 9.64
C HIS A 173 17.97 -16.10 8.17
N THR A 174 16.96 -16.27 7.32
CA THR A 174 17.15 -16.21 5.88
C THR A 174 15.94 -15.58 5.20
N TYR A 175 16.16 -14.87 4.10
CA TYR A 175 15.08 -14.34 3.28
C TYR A 175 15.48 -14.22 1.82
N ASP A 176 14.51 -14.44 0.92
CA ASP A 176 14.62 -14.14 -0.51
C ASP A 176 13.66 -13.01 -0.87
N CYS A 177 14.23 -11.86 -1.24
CA CYS A 177 13.47 -10.68 -1.67
C CYS A 177 13.19 -10.60 -3.18
N GLY A 178 13.62 -11.59 -3.99
CA GLY A 178 13.76 -11.42 -5.44
C GLY A 178 13.02 -12.43 -6.34
N ALA A 179 12.48 -13.54 -5.82
CA ALA A 179 11.65 -14.44 -6.61
C ALA A 179 10.15 -14.11 -6.49
N ASN A 180 9.51 -13.89 -7.64
CA ASN A 180 8.07 -14.08 -7.77
C ASN A 180 7.88 -15.47 -8.37
N ILE A 181 7.18 -16.33 -7.63
CA ILE A 181 6.72 -17.61 -8.14
C ILE A 181 5.32 -17.34 -8.65
N GLU A 182 5.10 -17.60 -9.94
CA GLU A 182 3.76 -17.53 -10.52
C GLU A 182 2.96 -18.70 -9.99
N ILE A 183 1.74 -18.41 -9.54
CA ILE A 183 0.80 -19.41 -9.04
C ILE A 183 -0.35 -19.45 -10.03
N GLU A 184 -0.47 -20.55 -10.74
CA GLU A 184 -1.54 -20.74 -11.72
C GLU A 184 -2.88 -20.95 -11.01
N VAL A 185 -3.89 -20.24 -11.47
CA VAL A 185 -5.27 -20.40 -10.99
C VAL A 185 -5.89 -21.59 -11.72
N ASN A 186 -5.97 -22.74 -11.07
CA ASN A 186 -6.67 -23.92 -11.59
C ASN A 186 -8.20 -23.79 -11.42
N GLU A 187 -8.97 -24.67 -12.07
CA GLU A 187 -10.44 -24.65 -11.98
C GLU A 187 -10.94 -24.94 -10.55
N GLU A 188 -10.23 -25.78 -9.81
CA GLU A 188 -10.59 -26.12 -8.43
C GLU A 188 -10.51 -24.91 -7.49
N LEU A 189 -9.51 -24.03 -7.67
CA LEU A 189 -9.44 -22.75 -6.96
C LEU A 189 -10.59 -21.81 -7.34
N LYS A 190 -11.07 -21.86 -8.58
CA LYS A 190 -12.25 -21.08 -9.00
C LYS A 190 -13.53 -21.61 -8.36
N ASP A 191 -13.57 -22.86 -7.96
CA ASP A 191 -14.73 -23.46 -7.29
C ASP A 191 -14.60 -23.49 -5.77
N LEU A 192 -13.42 -23.19 -5.22
CA LEU A 192 -13.15 -23.16 -3.78
C LEU A 192 -14.19 -22.33 -3.00
N PRO A 193 -14.90 -22.92 -2.03
CA PRO A 193 -15.89 -22.21 -1.22
C PRO A 193 -15.21 -21.21 -0.27
N MET A 194 -16.01 -20.25 0.20
CA MET A 194 -15.59 -19.35 1.28
C MET A 194 -15.30 -20.16 2.53
N GLU A 195 -14.14 -19.94 3.14
CA GLU A 195 -13.89 -20.47 4.47
C GLU A 195 -14.87 -19.84 5.48
N THR A 196 -15.47 -20.68 6.32
CA THR A 196 -16.37 -20.30 7.41
C THR A 196 -15.72 -20.62 8.75
N ARG A 197 -16.15 -19.94 9.82
CA ARG A 197 -15.65 -20.23 11.18
C ARG A 197 -15.96 -21.68 11.57
N LEU A 198 -14.98 -22.34 12.18
CA LEU A 198 -15.10 -23.73 12.65
C LEU A 198 -15.73 -23.85 14.05
N ARG A 199 -15.62 -22.82 14.90
CA ARG A 199 -16.25 -22.80 16.24
C ARG A 199 -17.76 -22.60 16.12
N SER A 200 -18.54 -23.35 16.89
CA SER A 200 -19.99 -23.14 17.08
C SER A 200 -20.25 -22.02 18.08
N GLU A 201 -21.26 -21.18 17.82
CA GLU A 201 -21.65 -20.01 18.65
C GLU A 201 -22.07 -20.35 20.10
N SER A 202 -22.02 -21.62 20.52
CA SER A 202 -22.45 -22.10 21.84
C SER A 202 -21.32 -22.35 22.85
N GLU A 203 -20.06 -22.02 22.52
CA GLU A 203 -18.90 -22.24 23.40
C GLU A 203 -18.41 -20.94 24.08
N ASP A 204 -19.09 -19.80 23.87
CA ASP A 204 -18.68 -18.48 24.37
C ASP A 204 -19.27 -18.11 25.76
N ASP A 205 -19.97 -19.02 26.46
CA ASP A 205 -20.62 -18.72 27.76
C ASP A 205 -19.70 -18.89 29.00
N ASP A 206 -18.42 -19.24 28.84
CA ASP A 206 -17.48 -19.45 29.96
C ASP A 206 -16.36 -18.38 30.02
N ASP A 207 -16.69 -17.09 29.93
CA ASP A 207 -15.78 -16.00 30.32
C ASP A 207 -16.26 -15.35 31.65
N PRO A 208 -15.55 -15.55 32.78
CA PRO A 208 -16.02 -15.11 34.10
C PRO A 208 -15.86 -13.61 34.42
N ASP A 209 -15.53 -12.74 33.45
CA ASP A 209 -15.22 -11.32 33.71
C ASP A 209 -16.08 -10.33 32.90
N SER A 210 -17.41 -10.53 32.86
CA SER A 210 -18.34 -9.50 32.38
C SER A 210 -19.41 -9.19 33.42
N ASP A 211 -19.03 -8.37 34.41
CA ASP A 211 -19.97 -7.64 35.26
C ASP A 211 -20.78 -6.67 34.38
N SER A 212 -21.99 -7.10 33.98
CA SER A 212 -23.00 -6.21 33.41
C SER A 212 -24.24 -6.23 34.29
N ASP A 213 -24.21 -5.40 35.33
CA ASP A 213 -25.42 -4.93 36.02
C ASP A 213 -26.32 -4.22 35.00
N SER A 214 -27.47 -4.81 34.71
CA SER A 214 -28.71 -4.07 34.41
C SER A 214 -29.88 -5.04 34.51
N GLU A 215 -30.45 -5.10 35.71
CA GLU A 215 -31.80 -5.62 35.95
C GLU A 215 -32.84 -4.77 35.19
N SER A 216 -33.78 -5.45 34.56
CA SER A 216 -35.18 -5.05 34.67
C SER A 216 -36.08 -6.23 34.33
N GLU A 217 -36.62 -6.84 35.38
CA GLU A 217 -37.80 -7.70 35.41
C GLU A 217 -38.95 -7.10 34.59
N ILE A 218 -39.63 -7.90 33.75
CA ILE A 218 -41.11 -7.96 33.68
C ILE A 218 -41.52 -9.39 33.30
N GLU A 219 -42.18 -10.05 34.26
CA GLU A 219 -42.88 -11.34 34.16
C GLU A 219 -44.38 -11.11 33.76
N PRO A 220 -45.22 -12.15 33.54
CA PRO A 220 -45.91 -12.47 32.28
C PRO A 220 -47.44 -12.24 32.34
N GLU A 221 -48.16 -12.58 31.26
CA GLU A 221 -49.63 -12.78 31.30
C GLU A 221 -50.02 -14.10 30.60
N PRO A 222 -51.06 -14.83 31.10
CA PRO A 222 -51.34 -16.24 30.77
C PRO A 222 -52.68 -16.44 30.02
N ASP A 223 -53.10 -17.72 29.95
CA ASP A 223 -54.41 -18.29 29.57
C ASP A 223 -54.56 -18.78 28.11
N SER A 224 -55.17 -19.93 27.79
CA SER A 224 -55.69 -21.09 28.54
C SER A 224 -56.22 -22.14 27.52
N GLU A 225 -56.43 -23.39 27.98
CA GLU A 225 -57.41 -24.40 27.48
C GLU A 225 -57.02 -25.24 26.22
N LEU A 226 -57.05 -26.59 26.12
CA LEU A 226 -57.70 -27.70 26.85
C LEU A 226 -57.03 -29.08 26.53
N ASP A 227 -57.18 -30.01 27.48
CA ASP A 227 -56.83 -31.45 27.57
C ASP A 227 -57.84 -32.36 26.76
N PRO A 228 -57.93 -33.72 26.82
CA PRO A 228 -57.13 -34.74 27.55
C PRO A 228 -56.92 -36.15 26.91
N SER A 229 -56.18 -37.01 27.64
CA SER A 229 -56.38 -38.47 27.86
C SER A 229 -56.02 -39.47 26.73
N ASP A 230 -55.57 -40.71 26.95
CA ASP A 230 -55.23 -41.51 28.13
C ASP A 230 -54.50 -42.81 27.67
N ALA A 231 -53.42 -43.15 28.38
CA ALA A 231 -53.17 -44.44 29.04
C ALA A 231 -53.09 -45.81 28.29
N ASN A 232 -51.97 -46.50 28.62
CA ASN A 232 -51.85 -47.91 29.05
C ASN A 232 -52.30 -49.03 28.09
N ALA A 233 -51.76 -50.27 28.09
CA ALA A 233 -50.61 -50.93 28.67
C ALA A 233 -50.64 -52.37 28.08
N ILE A 234 -49.46 -52.94 27.83
CA ILE A 234 -49.03 -54.33 28.06
C ILE A 234 -49.93 -55.53 27.65
N GLY A 235 -49.29 -56.47 26.95
CA GLY A 235 -49.56 -57.91 26.99
C GLY A 235 -49.41 -58.54 25.60
N ASP A 236 -48.94 -59.76 25.40
CA ASP A 236 -48.16 -60.71 26.20
C ASP A 236 -47.84 -61.87 25.23
N HIS A 237 -46.71 -62.56 25.44
CA HIS A 237 -46.46 -63.99 25.17
C HIS A 237 -46.54 -64.69 23.79
N ASP A 238 -45.50 -65.54 23.64
CA ASP A 238 -45.44 -66.91 23.11
C ASP A 238 -45.08 -67.21 21.63
N ASP A 239 -43.85 -67.71 21.47
CA ASP A 239 -43.46 -69.09 21.05
C ASP A 239 -44.27 -69.74 19.90
N GLY A 240 -43.69 -70.34 18.86
CA GLY A 240 -42.34 -70.76 18.57
C GLY A 240 -42.37 -71.85 17.47
N ASN A 241 -41.17 -72.27 17.04
CA ASN A 241 -40.80 -73.59 16.49
C ASN A 241 -40.56 -73.78 14.95
N ASP A 242 -39.25 -73.83 14.64
CA ASP A 242 -38.44 -74.84 13.93
C ASP A 242 -38.60 -75.31 12.47
N GLY A 243 -37.41 -75.44 11.85
CA GLY A 243 -37.05 -76.29 10.71
C GLY A 243 -35.74 -75.82 10.03
N GLN A 244 -34.53 -76.09 10.54
CA GLN A 244 -33.63 -77.24 10.23
C GLN A 244 -33.13 -77.21 8.75
N ARG A 245 -31.84 -77.26 8.32
CA ARG A 245 -30.58 -77.87 8.82
C ARG A 245 -29.38 -77.50 7.89
N ASP A 246 -28.15 -77.52 8.45
CA ASP A 246 -26.82 -77.96 7.90
C ASP A 246 -26.19 -77.25 6.66
N SER A 247 -24.89 -76.92 6.55
CA SER A 247 -23.66 -77.49 7.12
C SER A 247 -22.39 -76.59 6.91
N THR A 248 -21.45 -76.65 7.88
CA THR A 248 -19.96 -76.55 7.82
C THR A 248 -19.28 -75.27 7.28
N GLY A 249 -18.29 -74.61 7.90
CA GLY A 249 -17.49 -74.81 9.12
C GLY A 249 -16.03 -74.34 8.90
N SER A 250 -15.49 -73.41 9.71
CA SER A 250 -14.10 -73.38 10.24
C SER A 250 -13.74 -72.10 11.03
N ARG A 251 -13.67 -72.28 12.36
CA ARG A 251 -12.74 -71.78 13.41
C ARG A 251 -12.05 -70.40 13.37
N ASP A 252 -12.29 -69.68 14.47
CA ASP A 252 -11.38 -69.06 15.47
C ASP A 252 -10.36 -67.97 15.03
N GLU A 253 -10.61 -66.71 15.44
CA GLU A 253 -9.91 -65.99 16.53
C GLU A 253 -10.33 -64.50 16.55
N ALA A 254 -10.63 -63.96 17.74
CA ALA A 254 -10.95 -62.55 17.96
C ALA A 254 -9.68 -61.73 18.26
N PRO A 255 -9.68 -60.42 17.95
CA PRO A 255 -9.24 -59.43 18.93
C PRO A 255 -10.16 -58.18 19.03
N PRO A 256 -9.99 -57.34 20.06
CA PRO A 256 -11.06 -56.62 20.75
C PRO A 256 -11.33 -55.20 20.23
N GLU A 257 -12.45 -54.65 20.72
CA GLU A 257 -12.93 -53.27 20.64
C GLU A 257 -11.84 -52.20 20.43
N GLY A 258 -11.90 -51.53 19.28
CA GLY A 258 -11.20 -50.28 19.02
C GLY A 258 -12.16 -49.11 19.21
N ASN A 259 -11.78 -48.16 20.06
CA ASN A 259 -12.41 -46.83 20.19
C ASN A 259 -12.71 -46.21 18.82
N PRO A 260 -13.86 -45.54 18.62
CA PRO A 260 -14.08 -44.76 17.42
C PRO A 260 -13.09 -43.59 17.43
N ALA A 261 -12.14 -43.61 16.49
CA ALA A 261 -11.31 -42.46 16.20
C ALA A 261 -12.21 -41.27 15.84
N GLY A 262 -11.97 -40.13 16.46
CA GLY A 262 -12.65 -38.87 16.15
C GLY A 262 -12.35 -38.37 14.73
N PRO A 263 -13.10 -37.37 14.24
CA PRO A 263 -13.10 -36.91 12.84
C PRO A 263 -11.88 -36.02 12.48
N GLU A 264 -10.72 -36.24 13.09
CA GLU A 264 -9.63 -35.24 13.14
C GLU A 264 -8.51 -35.38 12.10
N ILE A 265 -8.56 -36.37 11.20
CA ILE A 265 -7.48 -36.58 10.20
C ILE A 265 -7.85 -36.07 8.79
N ASP A 266 -9.13 -35.81 8.53
CA ASP A 266 -9.59 -35.73 7.14
C ASP A 266 -9.42 -34.36 6.47
N HIS A 267 -9.50 -33.24 7.19
CA HIS A 267 -9.61 -31.92 6.54
C HIS A 267 -8.33 -31.38 5.87
N ASP A 268 -7.13 -31.75 6.31
CA ASP A 268 -5.87 -31.32 5.69
C ASP A 268 -5.54 -32.12 4.42
N ILE A 269 -6.03 -33.36 4.30
CA ILE A 269 -5.86 -34.22 3.12
C ILE A 269 -6.72 -33.71 1.95
N TYR A 270 -7.88 -33.12 2.24
CA TYR A 270 -8.83 -32.69 1.21
C TYR A 270 -8.39 -31.51 0.35
N GLN A 271 -7.25 -30.85 0.60
CA GLN A 271 -6.82 -29.69 -0.20
C GLN A 271 -5.43 -29.82 -0.83
N GLU A 272 -4.78 -30.99 -0.75
CA GLU A 272 -3.52 -31.23 -1.47
C GLU A 272 -3.67 -31.05 -2.98
N HIS A 273 -4.84 -31.37 -3.53
CA HIS A 273 -5.15 -31.20 -4.96
C HIS A 273 -5.14 -29.72 -5.41
N LEU A 274 -5.32 -28.76 -4.49
CA LEU A 274 -5.26 -27.33 -4.82
C LEU A 274 -3.84 -26.86 -5.14
N TYR A 275 -2.82 -27.66 -4.79
CA TYR A 275 -1.44 -27.36 -5.14
C TYR A 275 -1.21 -27.66 -6.62
N SER A 276 -1.03 -26.60 -7.41
CA SER A 276 -0.61 -26.70 -8.81
C SER A 276 0.89 -26.42 -8.94
N ASP A 277 1.52 -27.03 -9.97
CA ASP A 277 2.88 -26.85 -10.47
C ASP A 277 3.83 -26.02 -9.58
N GLY A 278 3.77 -24.68 -9.71
CA GLY A 278 4.69 -23.76 -9.03
C GLY A 278 4.61 -23.77 -7.50
N LEU A 279 3.40 -23.94 -6.94
CA LEU A 279 3.20 -23.98 -5.48
C LEU A 279 3.61 -25.34 -4.91
N GLU A 280 3.37 -26.43 -5.65
CA GLU A 280 3.84 -27.77 -5.27
C GLU A 280 5.38 -27.84 -5.31
N HIS A 281 6.01 -27.25 -6.33
CA HIS A 281 7.45 -27.15 -6.44
C HIS A 281 8.04 -26.37 -5.25
N LEU A 282 7.48 -25.19 -4.94
CA LEU A 282 7.88 -24.39 -3.78
C LEU A 282 7.79 -25.19 -2.48
N ARG A 283 6.65 -25.84 -2.23
CA ARG A 283 6.46 -26.70 -1.04
C ARG A 283 7.55 -27.75 -0.95
N THR A 284 7.78 -28.49 -2.04
CA THR A 284 8.78 -29.57 -2.10
C THR A 284 10.20 -29.05 -1.87
N GLU A 285 10.55 -27.89 -2.42
CA GLU A 285 11.82 -27.24 -2.18
C GLU A 285 11.97 -26.83 -0.71
N LEU A 286 10.96 -26.18 -0.12
CA LEU A 286 10.99 -25.77 1.29
C LEU A 286 11.11 -26.96 2.23
N GLU A 287 10.35 -28.02 1.97
CA GLU A 287 10.46 -29.28 2.68
C GLU A 287 11.88 -29.81 2.58
N LYS A 288 12.45 -29.99 1.39
CA LYS A 288 13.84 -30.49 1.25
C LYS A 288 14.83 -29.60 2.00
N LYS A 289 14.70 -28.29 1.86
CA LYS A 289 15.68 -27.29 2.31
C LYS A 289 15.69 -27.12 3.83
N TYR A 290 14.52 -27.06 4.47
CA TYR A 290 14.39 -26.59 5.85
C TYR A 290 13.81 -27.63 6.81
N ASN A 291 14.24 -27.56 8.07
CA ASN A 291 13.64 -28.29 9.18
C ASN A 291 12.62 -27.39 9.88
N ILE A 292 11.33 -27.62 9.62
CA ILE A 292 10.23 -26.80 10.14
C ILE A 292 10.16 -26.77 11.67
N ASP A 293 10.58 -27.84 12.37
CA ASP A 293 10.59 -27.88 13.84
C ASP A 293 11.59 -26.90 14.49
N ASN A 294 12.59 -26.51 13.71
CA ASN A 294 13.64 -25.56 14.11
C ASN A 294 13.34 -24.13 13.66
N ILE A 295 12.17 -23.90 13.05
CA ILE A 295 11.72 -22.58 12.61
C ILE A 295 10.72 -22.02 13.62
N ASP A 296 10.91 -20.75 13.96
CA ASP A 296 9.98 -20.01 14.82
C ASP A 296 8.89 -19.33 14.00
N GLN A 297 9.26 -18.71 12.88
CA GLN A 297 8.36 -17.94 12.03
C GLN A 297 8.72 -18.09 10.55
N ILE A 298 7.69 -18.17 9.71
CA ILE A 298 7.78 -18.09 8.25
C ILE A 298 6.86 -16.96 7.78
N SER A 299 7.36 -16.07 6.94
CA SER A 299 6.58 -15.00 6.34
C SER A 299 6.74 -14.98 4.83
N TYR A 300 5.65 -14.80 4.10
CA TYR A 300 5.66 -14.63 2.64
C TYR A 300 4.65 -13.56 2.22
N ALA A 301 4.77 -13.07 0.99
CA ALA A 301 3.83 -12.11 0.43
C ALA A 301 3.10 -12.74 -0.75
N LEU A 302 1.77 -12.82 -0.66
CA LEU A 302 0.92 -13.15 -1.80
C LEU A 302 0.61 -11.88 -2.57
N ALA A 303 0.79 -11.91 -3.89
CA ALA A 303 0.60 -10.75 -4.73
C ALA A 303 -0.37 -11.04 -5.88
N ALA A 304 -1.49 -10.33 -5.88
CA ALA A 304 -2.51 -10.42 -6.91
C ALA A 304 -2.36 -9.25 -7.91
N ASP A 305 -2.23 -9.57 -9.20
CA ASP A 305 -2.24 -8.57 -10.27
C ASP A 305 -3.68 -8.39 -10.77
N VAL A 306 -4.28 -7.24 -10.47
CA VAL A 306 -5.65 -6.91 -10.84
C VAL A 306 -5.67 -6.19 -12.19
N ASN A 307 -6.36 -6.79 -13.16
CA ASN A 307 -6.60 -6.22 -14.49
C ASN A 307 -8.06 -5.74 -14.62
N CYS A 308 -8.26 -4.71 -15.43
CA CYS A 308 -9.58 -4.21 -15.80
C CYS A 308 -9.67 -4.15 -17.32
N ILE A 309 -10.78 -4.62 -17.88
CA ILE A 309 -11.02 -4.66 -19.33
C ILE A 309 -12.23 -3.77 -19.62
N GLU A 310 -12.08 -2.84 -20.56
CA GLU A 310 -13.20 -2.04 -21.04
C GLU A 310 -14.15 -2.92 -21.86
N ARG A 311 -15.32 -3.24 -21.31
CA ARG A 311 -16.38 -3.90 -22.10
C ARG A 311 -17.13 -2.84 -22.85
N ASN A 312 -16.96 -2.76 -24.17
CA ASN A 312 -17.73 -1.86 -25.02
C ASN A 312 -19.05 -2.56 -25.40
N PRO A 313 -20.21 -2.22 -24.81
CA PRO A 313 -21.46 -2.95 -25.06
C PRO A 313 -22.07 -2.63 -26.44
N SER A 314 -21.64 -1.52 -27.05
CA SER A 314 -22.28 -0.87 -28.20
C SER A 314 -21.74 -1.27 -29.57
N ILE A 315 -20.70 -2.11 -29.66
CA ILE A 315 -20.14 -2.61 -30.95
C ILE A 315 -20.14 -4.14 -30.96
N ARG A 316 -21.30 -4.75 -30.71
CA ARG A 316 -21.53 -6.14 -31.15
C ARG A 316 -22.47 -6.13 -32.34
N SER A 317 -22.00 -5.54 -33.43
CA SER A 317 -22.45 -5.87 -34.77
C SER A 317 -21.90 -7.26 -35.10
N ALA A 318 -22.75 -8.17 -35.60
CA ALA A 318 -22.37 -9.54 -36.00
C ALA A 318 -21.32 -9.61 -37.14
N PHE A 319 -20.77 -8.47 -37.56
CA PHE A 319 -19.82 -8.35 -38.67
C PHE A 319 -18.53 -7.59 -38.33
N GLN A 320 -18.22 -7.35 -37.05
CA GLN A 320 -16.90 -6.86 -36.63
C GLN A 320 -16.30 -7.85 -35.62
N GLN A 321 -15.57 -8.82 -36.15
CA GLN A 321 -14.50 -9.49 -35.40
C GLN A 321 -13.33 -8.49 -35.28
N ASP A 322 -12.77 -8.42 -34.08
CA ASP A 322 -11.49 -7.79 -33.73
C ASP A 322 -11.45 -6.26 -33.64
N VAL A 323 -12.17 -5.68 -32.67
CA VAL A 323 -11.70 -4.47 -31.99
C VAL A 323 -11.32 -4.88 -30.58
N ASP A 324 -10.01 -4.88 -30.27
CA ASP A 324 -9.46 -5.28 -28.98
C ASP A 324 -10.21 -4.58 -27.83
N ASP A 325 -10.79 -5.38 -26.92
CA ASP A 325 -11.27 -4.89 -25.63
C ASP A 325 -10.05 -4.29 -24.88
N GLY A 326 -9.99 -2.95 -24.77
CA GLY A 326 -8.81 -2.28 -24.23
C GLY A 326 -8.60 -2.55 -22.74
N THR A 327 -7.40 -3.00 -22.35
CA THR A 327 -6.99 -3.09 -20.94
C THR A 327 -6.93 -1.69 -20.31
N LEU A 328 -7.70 -1.47 -19.25
CA LEU A 328 -7.68 -0.24 -18.46
C LEU A 328 -6.62 -0.29 -17.36
N SER A 329 -5.97 0.83 -17.10
CA SER A 329 -5.07 0.97 -15.95
C SER A 329 -5.86 1.29 -14.68
N LEU A 330 -5.47 0.69 -13.56
CA LEU A 330 -6.09 0.96 -12.26
C LEU A 330 -5.11 1.74 -11.36
N LEU A 331 -5.65 2.68 -10.59
CA LEU A 331 -4.97 3.38 -9.50
C LEU A 331 -5.88 3.40 -8.27
N ALA A 332 -5.31 3.49 -7.07
CA ALA A 332 -6.12 3.67 -5.87
C ALA A 332 -6.65 5.11 -5.78
N ASP A 333 -7.91 5.27 -5.38
CA ASP A 333 -8.54 6.56 -5.09
C ASP A 333 -8.39 6.88 -3.59
N ARG A 334 -7.64 7.93 -3.28
CA ARG A 334 -7.40 8.39 -1.91
C ARG A 334 -8.69 8.71 -1.16
N ARG A 335 -9.72 9.27 -1.82
CA ARG A 335 -10.99 9.59 -1.16
C ARG A 335 -11.73 8.32 -0.76
N ALA A 336 -11.80 7.35 -1.67
CA ALA A 336 -12.39 6.05 -1.40
C ALA A 336 -11.63 5.32 -0.29
N LEU A 337 -10.29 5.38 -0.31
CA LEU A 337 -9.45 4.84 0.77
C LEU A 337 -9.73 5.51 2.12
N VAL A 338 -9.84 6.83 2.19
CA VAL A 338 -10.15 7.54 3.45
C VAL A 338 -11.51 7.10 4.01
N GLN A 339 -12.51 6.95 3.15
CA GLN A 339 -13.82 6.44 3.56
C GLN A 339 -13.72 4.99 4.04
N HIS A 340 -13.05 4.14 3.27
CA HIS A 340 -12.91 2.72 3.55
C HIS A 340 -12.13 2.43 4.84
N PHE A 341 -11.09 3.22 5.13
CA PHE A 341 -10.29 3.10 6.37
C PHE A 341 -10.90 3.88 7.56
N GLY A 342 -12.05 4.55 7.40
CA GLY A 342 -12.63 5.39 8.45
C GLY A 342 -11.79 6.62 8.82
N GLY A 343 -10.89 7.05 7.93
CA GLY A 343 -10.02 8.21 8.11
C GLY A 343 -8.72 8.15 7.32
N SER A 344 -7.89 9.19 7.47
CA SER A 344 -6.55 9.26 6.88
C SER A 344 -5.48 8.53 7.70
N LYS A 345 -5.84 8.05 8.89
CA LYS A 345 -5.00 7.24 9.77
C LYS A 345 -5.25 5.77 9.42
N GLY A 346 -4.23 5.04 8.97
CA GLY A 346 -4.35 3.61 8.68
C GLY A 346 -3.58 3.17 7.43
N PHE A 347 -3.31 4.09 6.52
CA PHE A 347 -2.51 3.84 5.32
C PHE A 347 -1.53 4.97 5.03
N THR A 348 -0.54 4.71 4.18
CA THR A 348 0.37 5.68 3.58
C THR A 348 0.05 5.75 2.10
N PHE A 349 -0.23 6.94 1.60
CA PHE A 349 -0.56 7.17 0.20
C PHE A 349 0.65 7.70 -0.57
N TYR A 350 0.82 7.23 -1.80
CA TYR A 350 1.89 7.64 -2.71
C TYR A 350 1.26 8.12 -4.02
N PRO A 351 1.04 9.44 -4.18
CA PRO A 351 0.52 10.03 -5.41
C PRO A 351 1.33 9.60 -6.65
N LEU A 352 0.64 9.32 -7.75
CA LEU A 352 1.26 9.04 -9.04
C LEU A 352 0.87 10.08 -10.08
N ALA A 353 1.76 10.30 -11.06
CA ALA A 353 1.59 11.34 -12.09
C ALA A 353 1.27 12.73 -11.49
N PHE A 354 1.78 12.96 -10.28
CA PHE A 354 1.54 14.14 -9.47
C PHE A 354 0.07 14.43 -9.10
N HIS A 355 -0.85 13.49 -9.33
CA HIS A 355 -2.24 13.66 -8.96
C HIS A 355 -2.44 13.37 -7.46
N PRO A 356 -2.91 14.31 -6.62
CA PRO A 356 -2.97 14.13 -5.16
C PRO A 356 -4.01 13.07 -4.72
N ARG A 357 -4.98 12.77 -5.59
CA ARG A 357 -6.04 11.77 -5.35
C ARG A 357 -5.72 10.35 -5.81
N TYR A 358 -4.88 10.14 -6.84
CA TYR A 358 -4.72 8.82 -7.47
C TYR A 358 -3.29 8.33 -7.35
N GLY A 359 -3.11 7.06 -6.99
CA GLY A 359 -1.76 6.55 -6.79
C GLY A 359 -1.69 5.15 -6.19
N ASN A 360 -0.56 4.90 -5.53
CA ASN A 360 -0.29 3.67 -4.81
C ASN A 360 -0.57 3.89 -3.31
N PHE A 361 -0.73 2.81 -2.55
CA PHE A 361 -0.81 2.91 -1.10
C PHE A 361 -0.16 1.72 -0.40
N SER A 362 0.10 1.88 0.89
CA SER A 362 0.42 0.77 1.78
C SER A 362 -0.24 0.95 3.12
N SER A 363 -0.46 -0.13 3.84
CA SER A 363 -0.95 -0.11 5.21
C SER A 363 -0.11 -1.05 6.08
N PRO A 364 0.08 -0.73 7.37
CA PRO A 364 0.82 -1.59 8.29
C PRO A 364 0.04 -2.85 8.70
N ARG A 365 -1.26 -2.90 8.39
CA ARG A 365 -2.20 -4.00 8.62
C ARG A 365 -2.99 -4.26 7.33
N PRO A 366 -3.66 -5.42 7.20
CA PRO A 366 -4.61 -5.65 6.12
C PRO A 366 -5.60 -4.48 5.97
N PRO A 367 -5.96 -4.09 4.74
CA PRO A 367 -7.03 -3.14 4.52
C PRO A 367 -8.37 -3.71 4.97
N PRO A 368 -9.36 -2.87 5.34
CA PRO A 368 -10.65 -3.36 5.85
C PRO A 368 -11.41 -4.31 4.92
N PHE A 369 -11.15 -4.28 3.62
CA PHE A 369 -11.78 -5.22 2.68
C PHE A 369 -11.24 -6.66 2.80
N LEU A 370 -10.15 -6.87 3.55
CA LEU A 370 -9.63 -8.20 3.89
C LEU A 370 -9.98 -8.62 5.33
N ASP A 371 -10.63 -7.77 6.13
CA ASP A 371 -10.79 -8.04 7.57
C ASP A 371 -11.53 -9.35 7.82
N ASP A 372 -12.64 -9.61 7.14
CA ASP A 372 -13.45 -10.81 7.32
C ASP A 372 -12.67 -12.09 6.98
N VAL A 373 -12.04 -12.14 5.79
CA VAL A 373 -11.27 -13.32 5.37
C VAL A 373 -10.04 -13.54 6.27
N CYS A 374 -9.38 -12.46 6.71
CA CYS A 374 -8.26 -12.54 7.63
C CYS A 374 -8.69 -12.99 9.04
N LEU A 375 -9.83 -12.52 9.54
CA LEU A 375 -10.37 -12.94 10.84
C LEU A 375 -10.71 -14.43 10.83
N VAL A 376 -11.50 -14.89 9.85
CA VAL A 376 -11.90 -16.29 9.76
C VAL A 376 -10.69 -17.22 9.65
N MET A 377 -9.71 -16.88 8.79
CA MET A 377 -8.48 -17.67 8.68
C MET A 377 -7.70 -17.75 10.00
N ARG A 378 -7.63 -16.64 10.76
CA ARG A 378 -6.94 -16.62 12.07
C ARG A 378 -7.66 -17.46 13.11
N ASP A 379 -8.98 -17.30 13.20
CA ASP A 379 -9.82 -18.03 14.14
C ASP A 379 -9.73 -19.54 13.88
N ASN A 380 -9.83 -19.95 12.61
CA ASN A 380 -9.72 -21.35 12.22
C ASN A 380 -8.32 -21.91 12.45
N MET A 381 -7.26 -21.14 12.14
CA MET A 381 -5.89 -21.59 12.40
C MET A 381 -5.63 -21.74 13.91
N SER A 382 -6.19 -20.86 14.75
CA SER A 382 -6.12 -20.99 16.20
C SER A 382 -6.89 -22.22 16.69
N TYR A 383 -8.12 -22.40 16.23
CA TYR A 383 -8.97 -23.53 16.60
C TYR A 383 -8.32 -24.88 16.26
N ARG A 384 -7.80 -25.05 15.03
CA ARG A 384 -7.08 -26.27 14.60
C ARG A 384 -5.77 -26.53 15.37
N ASN A 385 -5.32 -25.60 16.21
CA ASN A 385 -4.08 -25.72 16.97
C ASN A 385 -4.32 -25.51 18.48
N ASN A 386 -5.35 -26.16 19.03
CA ASN A 386 -5.72 -26.11 20.45
C ASN A 386 -5.90 -24.69 21.01
N GLY A 387 -6.50 -23.79 20.23
CA GLY A 387 -6.71 -22.40 20.64
C GLY A 387 -5.42 -21.59 20.77
N ALA A 388 -4.32 -22.02 20.15
CA ALA A 388 -3.07 -21.28 20.20
C ALA A 388 -3.24 -19.88 19.56
N ASP A 389 -2.85 -18.85 20.31
CA ASP A 389 -2.81 -17.48 19.82
C ASP A 389 -1.64 -17.23 18.87
N ASP A 390 -1.82 -16.28 17.95
CA ASP A 390 -0.77 -15.74 17.08
C ASP A 390 -0.01 -16.82 16.27
N VAL A 391 -0.75 -17.87 15.87
CA VAL A 391 -0.28 -18.91 14.93
C VAL A 391 -0.20 -18.34 13.52
N LEU A 392 -1.24 -17.61 13.10
CA LEU A 392 -1.35 -16.91 11.82
C LEU A 392 -1.56 -15.42 12.09
N SER A 393 -0.78 -14.59 11.40
CA SER A 393 -0.92 -13.14 11.40
C SER A 393 -0.78 -12.57 10.00
N PHE A 394 -1.44 -11.43 9.79
CA PHE A 394 -1.39 -10.68 8.55
C PHE A 394 -0.84 -9.29 8.83
N ASP A 395 0.21 -8.92 8.10
CA ASP A 395 0.97 -7.72 8.37
C ASP A 395 0.78 -6.68 7.26
N TYR A 396 1.88 -6.01 6.94
CA TYR A 396 2.01 -5.00 5.92
C TYR A 396 1.34 -5.39 4.61
N PHE A 397 0.52 -4.48 4.09
CA PHE A 397 -0.11 -4.58 2.79
C PHE A 397 0.44 -3.48 1.86
N HIS A 398 0.64 -3.81 0.59
CA HIS A 398 1.05 -2.83 -0.41
C HIS A 398 0.27 -2.99 -1.70
N ALA A 399 -0.22 -1.88 -2.23
CA ALA A 399 -0.92 -1.84 -3.49
C ALA A 399 -0.30 -0.80 -4.42
N TYR A 400 0.08 -1.21 -5.64
CA TYR A 400 0.75 -0.34 -6.58
C TYR A 400 0.57 -0.73 -8.05
N SER A 401 0.66 0.26 -8.94
CA SER A 401 0.72 0.02 -10.39
C SER A 401 1.99 -0.71 -10.79
N ASN A 402 1.88 -1.80 -11.58
CA ASN A 402 3.02 -2.60 -12.03
C ASN A 402 4.02 -1.83 -12.91
N ILE A 403 3.65 -0.67 -13.45
CA ILE A 403 4.59 0.28 -14.08
C ILE A 403 5.78 0.62 -13.17
N LYS A 404 5.57 0.61 -11.85
CA LYS A 404 6.64 0.75 -10.86
C LYS A 404 7.78 -0.27 -11.07
N ARG A 405 7.45 -1.53 -11.38
CA ARG A 405 8.43 -2.61 -11.61
C ARG A 405 9.17 -2.40 -12.93
N THR A 406 8.47 -1.95 -13.96
CA THR A 406 9.07 -1.64 -15.27
C THR A 406 10.16 -0.56 -15.17
N ILE A 407 9.99 0.42 -14.28
CA ILE A 407 10.94 1.52 -14.09
C ILE A 407 12.02 1.16 -13.05
N ARG A 408 11.72 0.28 -12.07
CA ARG A 408 12.63 -0.13 -10.98
C ARG A 408 12.80 -1.65 -10.93
N HIS A 409 13.94 -2.13 -11.42
CA HIS A 409 14.42 -3.49 -11.14
C HIS A 409 15.51 -3.49 -10.03
N GLY A 410 16.42 -2.52 -10.02
CA GLY A 410 17.38 -2.29 -8.91
C GLY A 410 17.90 -0.84 -8.80
N PRO A 411 18.70 -0.50 -7.77
CA PRO A 411 19.32 0.82 -7.62
C PRO A 411 20.17 1.25 -8.83
N GLU A 412 20.86 0.29 -9.43
CA GLU A 412 21.66 0.41 -10.66
C GLU A 412 20.81 0.67 -11.92
N ASP A 413 19.52 0.32 -11.88
CA ASP A 413 18.56 0.59 -12.95
C ASP A 413 17.98 2.00 -12.91
N LEU A 414 18.36 2.86 -11.96
CA LEU A 414 17.93 4.26 -11.95
C LEU A 414 18.95 5.12 -12.71
N LEU A 415 18.69 5.35 -14.01
CA LEU A 415 19.47 6.34 -14.77
C LEU A 415 19.29 7.76 -14.21
N PRO A 416 18.12 8.16 -13.69
CA PRO A 416 18.00 9.39 -12.90
C PRO A 416 18.60 9.20 -11.49
N ALA A 417 19.89 8.83 -11.39
CA ALA A 417 20.57 8.83 -10.11
C ALA A 417 20.89 10.29 -9.70
N ARG A 418 20.73 10.60 -8.41
CA ARG A 418 21.18 11.88 -7.83
C ARG A 418 22.64 12.09 -8.21
N GLY A 419 22.90 13.08 -9.06
CA GLY A 419 24.26 13.47 -9.46
C GLY A 419 24.73 13.03 -10.84
N ILE A 420 23.90 12.47 -11.73
CA ILE A 420 24.30 12.33 -13.15
C ILE A 420 24.46 13.70 -13.80
N ALA A 421 23.43 14.56 -13.73
CA ALA A 421 23.49 15.91 -14.29
C ALA A 421 24.58 16.75 -13.60
N THR A 422 24.66 16.70 -12.26
CA THR A 422 25.73 17.36 -11.49
C THR A 422 27.11 16.83 -11.89
N GLY A 423 27.36 15.53 -11.74
CA GLY A 423 28.66 14.93 -12.02
C GLY A 423 29.10 14.98 -13.48
N ALA A 424 28.17 15.07 -14.44
CA ALA A 424 28.48 15.20 -15.86
C ALA A 424 28.67 16.67 -16.29
N LEU A 425 27.77 17.56 -15.87
CA LEU A 425 27.58 18.86 -16.49
C LEU A 425 28.11 20.04 -15.64
N THR A 426 28.31 19.89 -14.32
CA THR A 426 28.81 21.00 -13.48
C THR A 426 30.33 21.07 -13.40
N LEU A 427 31.03 19.96 -13.64
CA LEU A 427 32.49 19.93 -13.55
C LEU A 427 33.12 20.45 -14.86
N PRO A 428 33.96 21.49 -14.84
CA PRO A 428 34.70 21.92 -16.01
C PRO A 428 35.60 20.78 -16.54
N PRO A 429 35.66 20.54 -17.87
CA PRO A 429 36.54 19.52 -18.44
C PRO A 429 38.01 19.68 -18.04
N SER A 430 38.48 20.91 -17.88
CA SER A 430 39.85 21.23 -17.42
C SER A 430 40.14 20.75 -16.00
N GLU A 431 39.15 20.76 -15.10
CA GLU A 431 39.27 20.26 -13.73
C GLU A 431 39.14 18.74 -13.68
N ALA A 432 38.27 18.17 -14.52
CA ALA A 432 38.07 16.73 -14.58
C ALA A 432 39.32 15.97 -15.04
N ILE A 433 40.07 16.53 -16.00
CA ILE A 433 41.29 15.93 -16.57
C ILE A 433 42.44 15.85 -15.53
N GLN A 434 42.39 16.62 -14.44
CA GLN A 434 43.40 16.58 -13.39
C GLN A 434 43.50 15.21 -12.69
N ARG A 435 42.43 14.40 -12.74
CA ARG A 435 42.41 13.04 -12.18
C ARG A 435 41.77 12.07 -13.16
N GLY A 436 42.55 11.10 -13.65
CA GLY A 436 42.08 10.15 -14.67
C GLY A 436 40.78 9.41 -14.33
N TYR A 437 40.55 9.03 -13.07
CA TYR A 437 39.30 8.38 -12.66
C TYR A 437 38.09 9.32 -12.68
N ILE A 438 38.29 10.63 -12.45
CA ILE A 438 37.22 11.64 -12.51
C ILE A 438 36.86 11.91 -13.97
N ALA A 439 37.86 12.13 -14.82
CA ALA A 439 37.67 12.28 -16.26
C ALA A 439 36.93 11.08 -16.87
N ALA A 440 37.35 9.84 -16.55
CA ALA A 440 36.70 8.63 -17.02
C ALA A 440 35.24 8.53 -16.55
N ARG A 441 34.95 8.89 -15.30
CA ARG A 441 33.59 8.89 -14.76
C ARG A 441 32.72 9.96 -15.43
N GLN A 442 33.21 11.18 -15.58
CA GLN A 442 32.49 12.27 -16.24
C GLN A 442 32.18 11.92 -17.70
N GLN A 443 33.16 11.42 -18.46
CA GLN A 443 32.95 10.99 -19.84
C GLN A 443 31.94 9.85 -19.96
N ARG A 444 31.92 8.91 -19.01
CA ARG A 444 30.90 7.86 -18.98
C ARG A 444 29.50 8.45 -18.80
N LEU A 445 29.34 9.41 -17.90
CA LEU A 445 28.04 10.06 -17.65
C LEU A 445 27.59 10.93 -18.83
N LEU A 446 28.52 11.66 -19.48
CA LEU A 446 28.23 12.42 -20.71
C LEU A 446 27.76 11.49 -21.83
N ARG A 447 28.45 10.36 -22.05
CA ARG A 447 28.04 9.33 -23.01
C ARG A 447 26.67 8.72 -22.70
N THR A 448 26.32 8.60 -21.42
CA THR A 448 24.95 8.20 -21.01
C THR A 448 23.93 9.28 -21.35
N LEU A 449 24.22 10.55 -21.09
CA LEU A 449 23.32 11.67 -21.39
C LEU A 449 23.09 11.88 -22.90
N SER A 450 24.10 11.62 -23.73
CA SER A 450 24.01 11.71 -25.19
C SER A 450 23.51 10.44 -25.87
N GLY A 451 23.32 9.35 -25.12
CA GLY A 451 22.91 8.04 -25.67
C GLY A 451 24.00 7.33 -26.48
N GLU A 452 25.25 7.80 -26.43
CA GLU A 452 26.40 7.21 -27.14
C GLU A 452 26.77 5.81 -26.65
N GLN A 453 26.23 5.36 -25.52
CA GLN A 453 26.41 3.97 -25.05
C GLN A 453 25.63 2.96 -25.89
N THR A 454 24.55 3.39 -26.55
CA THR A 454 23.75 2.57 -27.48
C THR A 454 23.47 3.37 -28.75
N PRO A 455 24.46 3.55 -29.65
CA PRO A 455 24.33 4.42 -30.82
C PRO A 455 23.16 4.06 -31.74
N ASP A 456 22.86 2.76 -31.86
CA ASP A 456 21.75 2.27 -32.69
C ASP A 456 20.37 2.57 -32.07
N GLN A 457 20.31 2.71 -30.74
CA GLN A 457 19.08 3.02 -29.99
C GLN A 457 19.41 3.94 -28.80
N PRO A 458 19.68 5.25 -29.03
CA PRO A 458 20.16 6.15 -27.99
C PRO A 458 19.20 6.30 -26.81
N SER A 459 17.89 6.21 -27.08
CA SER A 459 16.82 6.30 -26.09
C SER A 459 16.87 5.20 -25.02
N LEU A 460 17.56 4.07 -25.25
CA LEU A 460 17.68 2.99 -24.27
C LEU A 460 18.68 3.28 -23.14
N THR A 461 19.58 4.24 -23.31
CA THR A 461 20.59 4.59 -22.30
C THR A 461 20.49 6.03 -21.82
N MET A 462 19.73 6.87 -22.52
CA MET A 462 19.42 8.23 -22.07
C MET A 462 18.44 8.22 -20.87
N PRO A 463 18.75 8.94 -19.77
CA PRO A 463 17.82 9.10 -18.66
C PRO A 463 16.50 9.73 -19.11
N PHE A 464 15.40 9.28 -18.50
CA PHE A 464 14.01 9.59 -18.80
C PHE A 464 13.51 9.13 -20.19
N ALA A 465 14.29 9.25 -21.26
CA ALA A 465 13.95 8.65 -22.55
C ALA A 465 13.77 7.12 -22.44
N ARG A 466 14.68 6.47 -21.71
CA ARG A 466 14.62 5.03 -21.43
C ARG A 466 13.39 4.68 -20.60
N GLU A 467 13.08 5.45 -19.56
CA GLU A 467 11.91 5.25 -18.71
C GLU A 467 10.62 5.37 -19.54
N GLY A 468 10.52 6.39 -20.39
CA GLY A 468 9.38 6.55 -21.30
C GLY A 468 9.28 5.41 -22.33
N HIS A 469 10.40 4.86 -22.80
CA HIS A 469 10.40 3.67 -23.66
C HIS A 469 9.93 2.41 -22.91
N ARG A 470 10.44 2.20 -21.69
CA ARG A 470 10.05 1.08 -20.81
C ARG A 470 8.56 1.10 -20.49
N ILE A 471 8.00 2.26 -20.14
CA ILE A 471 6.55 2.41 -19.89
C ILE A 471 5.74 2.04 -21.14
N ARG A 472 6.13 2.55 -22.32
CA ARG A 472 5.46 2.20 -23.59
C ARG A 472 5.55 0.72 -23.92
N ALA A 473 6.70 0.09 -23.67
CA ALA A 473 6.88 -1.34 -23.86
C ALA A 473 5.95 -2.15 -22.92
N ALA A 474 5.85 -1.75 -21.65
CA ALA A 474 4.91 -2.37 -20.70
C ALA A 474 3.45 -2.22 -21.15
N MET A 475 3.06 -1.04 -21.67
CA MET A 475 1.73 -0.85 -22.25
C MET A 475 1.47 -1.79 -23.43
N SER A 476 2.44 -1.93 -24.35
CA SER A 476 2.30 -2.84 -25.51
C SER A 476 2.31 -4.33 -25.17
N GLN A 477 2.69 -4.68 -23.94
CA GLN A 477 2.73 -6.05 -23.43
C GLN A 477 1.64 -6.29 -22.38
N ASP A 478 0.66 -5.37 -22.25
CA ASP A 478 -0.42 -5.42 -21.25
C ASP A 478 0.06 -5.53 -19.79
N GLN A 479 1.29 -5.08 -19.49
CA GLN A 479 1.88 -5.11 -18.16
C GLN A 479 1.49 -3.88 -17.31
N ILE A 480 0.22 -3.52 -17.31
CA ILE A 480 -0.33 -2.33 -16.65
C ILE A 480 -1.23 -2.63 -15.44
N ALA A 481 -1.25 -3.90 -15.00
CA ALA A 481 -2.03 -4.34 -13.86
C ALA A 481 -1.74 -3.55 -12.58
N PHE A 482 -2.73 -3.51 -11.68
CA PHE A 482 -2.57 -2.98 -10.34
C PHE A 482 -2.36 -4.11 -9.35
N ARG A 483 -1.19 -4.14 -8.73
CA ARG A 483 -0.73 -5.23 -7.88
C ARG A 483 -1.10 -4.98 -6.43
N MET A 484 -1.73 -5.94 -5.79
CA MET A 484 -2.07 -5.94 -4.36
C MET A 484 -1.29 -7.05 -3.65
N GLU A 485 -0.48 -6.70 -2.66
CA GLU A 485 0.40 -7.61 -1.94
C GLU A 485 0.03 -7.67 -0.46
N GLN A 486 -0.39 -8.84 0.01
CA GLN A 486 -0.66 -9.12 1.43
C GLN A 486 0.45 -10.01 2.00
N VAL A 487 1.04 -9.56 3.10
CA VAL A 487 2.02 -10.35 3.86
C VAL A 487 1.29 -11.28 4.81
N VAL A 488 1.67 -12.55 4.78
CA VAL A 488 1.17 -13.62 5.63
C VAL A 488 2.35 -14.12 6.48
N THR A 489 2.12 -14.28 7.77
CA THR A 489 3.08 -14.79 8.73
C THR A 489 2.49 -15.97 9.49
N ILE A 490 3.20 -17.09 9.50
CA ILE A 490 2.86 -18.30 10.27
C ILE A 490 3.96 -18.55 11.27
N ARG A 491 3.61 -19.00 12.48
CA ARG A 491 4.57 -19.44 13.51
C ARG A 491 4.54 -20.97 13.68
N PRO A 492 5.41 -21.72 12.97
CA PRO A 492 5.48 -23.17 13.15
C PRO A 492 5.75 -23.61 14.58
N SER A 493 6.42 -22.78 15.40
CA SER A 493 6.64 -23.07 16.82
C SER A 493 5.34 -23.16 17.64
N ARG A 494 4.26 -22.53 17.17
CA ARG A 494 2.91 -22.52 17.77
C ARG A 494 1.95 -23.54 17.16
N LEU A 495 2.29 -24.12 15.99
CA LEU A 495 1.51 -25.21 15.41
C LEU A 495 1.60 -26.46 16.28
N GLU A 496 0.53 -27.26 16.30
CA GLU A 496 0.57 -28.61 16.84
C GLU A 496 1.53 -29.50 16.04
N ARG A 497 2.10 -30.52 16.69
CA ARG A 497 3.09 -31.39 16.04
C ARG A 497 2.55 -32.06 14.77
N GLY A 498 1.27 -32.44 14.76
CA GLY A 498 0.61 -33.03 13.58
C GLY A 498 0.53 -32.05 12.40
N HIS A 499 0.34 -30.76 12.67
CA HIS A 499 0.16 -29.72 11.65
C HIS A 499 1.46 -29.00 11.27
N ARG A 500 2.62 -29.39 11.82
CA ARG A 500 3.94 -28.79 11.52
C ARG A 500 4.51 -29.30 10.20
N HIS A 501 3.89 -28.89 9.11
CA HIS A 501 4.37 -29.15 7.76
C HIS A 501 4.11 -27.95 6.84
N PHE A 502 4.78 -27.92 5.69
CA PHE A 502 4.71 -26.78 4.78
C PHE A 502 3.34 -26.64 4.09
N PHE A 503 2.50 -27.69 4.07
CA PHE A 503 1.11 -27.55 3.64
C PHE A 503 0.34 -26.56 4.53
N SER A 504 0.37 -26.71 5.85
CA SER A 504 -0.32 -25.80 6.78
C SER A 504 0.23 -24.38 6.71
N VAL A 505 1.53 -24.23 6.44
CA VAL A 505 2.18 -22.92 6.27
C VAL A 505 1.69 -22.20 5.01
N LEU A 506 1.51 -22.92 3.89
CA LEU A 506 1.12 -22.34 2.61
C LEU A 506 -0.40 -22.28 2.40
N HIS A 507 -1.18 -23.03 3.19
CA HIS A 507 -2.64 -23.11 3.09
C HIS A 507 -3.38 -21.75 3.04
N PRO A 508 -3.00 -20.71 3.82
CA PRO A 508 -3.67 -19.41 3.76
C PRO A 508 -3.68 -18.74 2.37
N ILE A 509 -2.79 -19.15 1.46
CA ILE A 509 -2.73 -18.64 0.08
C ILE A 509 -4.07 -18.88 -0.64
N PHE A 510 -4.72 -20.03 -0.44
CA PHE A 510 -5.89 -20.42 -1.22
C PHE A 510 -7.10 -19.52 -0.96
N GLN A 511 -7.37 -19.17 0.30
CA GLN A 511 -8.49 -18.30 0.63
C GLN A 511 -8.24 -16.85 0.19
N LEU A 512 -6.99 -16.37 0.25
CA LEU A 512 -6.65 -15.06 -0.32
C LEU A 512 -6.77 -15.05 -1.86
N MET A 513 -6.35 -16.10 -2.55
CA MET A 513 -6.54 -16.23 -3.99
C MET A 513 -8.03 -16.24 -4.35
N ARG A 514 -8.82 -17.07 -3.66
CA ARG A 514 -10.28 -17.10 -3.82
C ARG A 514 -10.92 -15.73 -3.59
N PHE A 515 -10.50 -14.99 -2.55
CA PHE A 515 -10.96 -13.63 -2.29
C PHE A 515 -10.74 -12.72 -3.52
N PHE A 516 -9.52 -12.65 -4.06
CA PHE A 516 -9.23 -11.80 -5.22
C PHE A 516 -9.96 -12.27 -6.50
N LEU A 517 -10.27 -13.56 -6.62
CA LEU A 517 -10.99 -14.11 -7.76
C LEU A 517 -12.51 -13.87 -7.70
N LYS A 518 -13.13 -14.05 -6.52
CA LYS A 518 -14.59 -14.06 -6.35
C LYS A 518 -15.15 -12.77 -5.79
N GLU A 519 -14.45 -12.10 -4.88
CA GLU A 519 -14.97 -10.97 -4.12
C GLU A 519 -14.52 -9.62 -4.70
N LYS A 520 -14.56 -9.52 -6.03
CA LYS A 520 -14.05 -8.35 -6.78
C LYS A 520 -14.61 -7.03 -6.27
N ARG A 521 -15.88 -7.00 -5.86
CA ARG A 521 -16.54 -5.79 -5.32
C ARG A 521 -15.91 -5.29 -4.02
N ALA A 522 -15.35 -6.16 -3.19
CA ALA A 522 -14.79 -5.79 -1.89
C ALA A 522 -13.59 -4.84 -2.03
N TYR A 523 -12.74 -5.05 -3.04
CA TYR A 523 -11.53 -4.26 -3.23
C TYR A 523 -11.61 -3.26 -4.40
N THR A 524 -12.51 -3.41 -5.37
CA THR A 524 -12.62 -2.46 -6.49
C THR A 524 -13.19 -1.10 -6.08
N ILE A 525 -13.91 -1.02 -4.96
CA ILE A 525 -14.45 0.24 -4.42
C ILE A 525 -13.37 1.28 -4.10
N VAL A 526 -12.13 0.85 -3.83
CA VAL A 526 -11.00 1.76 -3.57
C VAL A 526 -10.17 2.06 -4.83
N LEU A 527 -10.58 1.55 -5.99
CA LEU A 527 -9.85 1.69 -7.25
C LEU A 527 -10.59 2.60 -8.24
N ARG A 528 -9.80 3.27 -9.08
CA ARG A 528 -10.27 4.06 -10.21
C ARG A 528 -9.60 3.54 -11.49
N SER A 529 -10.40 3.36 -12.53
CA SER A 529 -9.92 3.02 -13.87
C SER A 529 -9.55 4.25 -14.69
N PHE A 530 -8.53 4.09 -15.52
CA PHE A 530 -8.01 5.09 -16.45
C PHE A 530 -7.76 4.43 -17.79
N LEU A 531 -8.10 5.16 -18.86
CA LEU A 531 -7.65 4.79 -20.20
C LEU A 531 -6.11 4.82 -20.25
N PRO A 532 -5.46 3.86 -20.94
CA PRO A 532 -4.01 3.86 -21.15
C PRO A 532 -3.47 5.18 -21.73
N SER A 533 -4.28 5.86 -22.56
CA SER A 533 -3.99 7.18 -23.13
C SER A 533 -3.89 8.30 -22.10
N VAL A 534 -4.49 8.13 -20.92
CA VAL A 534 -4.36 9.02 -19.77
C VAL A 534 -3.23 8.51 -18.87
N PHE A 535 -3.43 7.34 -18.25
CA PHE A 535 -2.41 6.69 -17.43
C PHE A 535 -2.14 5.29 -17.97
N PRO A 536 -0.88 4.90 -18.22
CA PRO A 536 0.35 5.56 -17.78
C PRO A 536 0.95 6.58 -18.77
N THR A 537 0.28 6.90 -19.88
CA THR A 537 0.81 7.82 -20.91
C THR A 537 1.26 9.18 -20.35
N ILE A 538 0.59 9.73 -19.34
CA ILE A 538 1.03 10.95 -18.66
C ILE A 538 2.46 10.84 -18.09
N LEU A 539 2.87 9.66 -17.63
CA LEU A 539 4.24 9.40 -17.18
C LEU A 539 5.24 9.46 -18.33
N CYS A 540 4.85 9.01 -19.54
CA CYS A 540 5.66 9.15 -20.74
C CYS A 540 5.82 10.63 -21.13
N SER A 541 4.76 11.44 -20.99
CA SER A 541 4.82 12.88 -21.22
C SER A 541 5.79 13.57 -20.25
N PHE A 542 5.74 13.22 -18.97
CA PHE A 542 6.71 13.73 -17.99
C PHE A 542 8.15 13.27 -18.30
N ALA A 543 8.32 11.99 -18.64
CA ALA A 543 9.62 11.48 -19.06
C ALA A 543 10.19 12.26 -20.25
N LYS A 544 9.35 12.60 -21.24
CA LYS A 544 9.76 13.42 -22.38
C LYS A 544 10.13 14.85 -21.98
N LEU A 545 9.37 15.46 -21.06
CA LEU A 545 9.68 16.79 -20.55
C LEU A 545 11.07 16.83 -19.87
N PHE A 546 11.37 15.84 -19.02
CA PHE A 546 12.68 15.73 -18.37
C PHE A 546 13.80 15.44 -19.36
N GLU A 547 13.56 14.59 -20.37
CA GLU A 547 14.50 14.33 -21.46
C GLU A 547 14.88 15.63 -22.19
N LEU A 548 13.90 16.44 -22.58
CA LEU A 548 14.12 17.72 -23.26
C LEU A 548 14.89 18.70 -22.35
N GLY A 549 14.56 18.74 -21.06
CA GLY A 549 15.29 19.54 -20.07
C GLY A 549 16.77 19.16 -19.97
N LEU A 550 17.07 17.86 -19.87
CA LEU A 550 18.45 17.38 -19.84
C LEU A 550 19.20 17.64 -21.16
N ALA A 551 18.52 17.49 -22.31
CA ALA A 551 19.12 17.78 -23.61
C ALA A 551 19.52 19.26 -23.73
N GLU A 552 18.68 20.19 -23.27
CA GLU A 552 18.99 21.62 -23.24
C GLU A 552 20.16 21.92 -22.28
N MET A 553 20.24 21.27 -21.13
CA MET A 553 21.39 21.39 -20.23
C MET A 553 22.67 20.90 -20.91
N HIS A 554 22.64 19.73 -21.54
CA HIS A 554 23.80 19.20 -22.26
C HIS A 554 24.25 20.13 -23.39
N ARG A 555 23.31 20.70 -24.15
CA ARG A 555 23.62 21.71 -25.18
C ARG A 555 24.31 22.95 -24.61
N ARG A 556 23.83 23.47 -23.48
CA ARG A 556 24.45 24.63 -22.79
C ARG A 556 25.84 24.29 -22.23
N PHE A 557 26.04 23.08 -21.74
CA PHE A 557 27.34 22.59 -21.30
C PHE A 557 28.35 22.63 -22.46
N LEU A 558 27.99 22.05 -23.60
CA LEU A 558 28.84 22.06 -24.81
C LEU A 558 29.17 23.48 -25.28
N ALA A 559 28.20 24.39 -25.20
CA ALA A 559 28.40 25.79 -25.57
C ALA A 559 29.31 26.58 -24.61
N ARG A 560 29.37 26.19 -23.32
CA ARG A 560 30.16 26.89 -22.29
C ARG A 560 31.52 26.24 -21.99
N ALA A 561 31.78 25.05 -22.57
CA ALA A 561 33.02 24.26 -22.64
C ALA A 561 34.07 24.43 -21.52
N GLU A 562 34.60 25.62 -21.27
CA GLU A 562 35.64 25.92 -20.28
C GLU A 562 35.12 26.28 -18.87
N LYS A 563 33.83 26.62 -18.71
CA LYS A 563 33.27 27.07 -17.42
C LYS A 563 32.35 26.06 -16.72
N GLY A 564 32.00 24.96 -17.39
CA GLY A 564 30.92 24.06 -16.95
C GLY A 564 29.55 24.76 -16.92
N LEU A 565 28.51 24.06 -16.42
CA LEU A 565 27.33 24.73 -15.88
C LEU A 565 27.57 25.07 -14.41
N ASP A 566 27.21 26.28 -14.00
CA ASP A 566 27.23 26.67 -12.59
C ASP A 566 26.35 25.70 -11.79
N LEU A 567 26.80 25.27 -10.60
CA LEU A 567 26.02 24.43 -9.70
C LEU A 567 24.64 25.07 -9.43
N ALA A 568 24.60 26.39 -9.25
CA ALA A 568 23.35 27.12 -9.07
C ALA A 568 22.46 27.07 -10.32
N LEU A 569 23.01 27.05 -11.54
CA LEU A 569 22.22 26.88 -12.78
C LEU A 569 21.81 25.43 -13.03
N SER A 570 22.64 24.46 -12.65
CA SER A 570 22.31 23.03 -12.75
C SER A 570 21.28 22.60 -11.70
N GLU A 571 21.32 23.18 -10.50
CA GLU A 571 20.30 23.01 -9.46
C GLU A 571 19.06 23.85 -9.75
N ALA A 572 19.19 25.11 -10.19
CA ALA A 572 18.05 25.95 -10.54
C ALA A 572 17.27 25.40 -11.73
N VAL A 573 17.88 24.68 -12.68
CA VAL A 573 17.15 24.02 -13.77
C VAL A 573 16.48 22.72 -13.30
N ALA A 574 17.07 21.99 -12.34
CA ALA A 574 16.37 20.88 -11.68
C ALA A 574 15.15 21.38 -10.88
N VAL A 575 15.32 22.52 -10.18
CA VAL A 575 14.25 23.24 -9.47
C VAL A 575 13.28 23.91 -10.44
N GLU A 576 13.69 24.39 -11.62
CA GLU A 576 12.83 24.99 -12.63
C GLU A 576 12.06 23.91 -13.41
N LEU A 577 12.63 22.72 -13.60
CA LEU A 577 11.86 21.55 -14.03
C LEU A 577 10.85 21.17 -12.95
N GLU A 578 11.24 21.05 -11.68
CA GLU A 578 10.31 20.81 -10.56
C GLU A 578 9.26 21.93 -10.40
N ALA A 579 9.60 23.19 -10.64
CA ALA A 579 8.72 24.35 -10.48
C ALA A 579 7.88 24.62 -11.73
N ARG A 580 8.34 24.33 -12.94
CA ARG A 580 7.52 24.35 -14.16
C ARG A 580 6.57 23.16 -14.19
N LEU A 581 6.98 21.98 -13.71
CA LEU A 581 6.07 20.86 -13.45
C LEU A 581 5.13 21.18 -12.30
N GLY A 582 5.63 21.80 -11.23
CA GLY A 582 4.82 22.31 -10.11
C GLY A 582 3.80 23.36 -10.57
N ASN A 583 4.15 24.22 -11.53
CA ASN A 583 3.24 25.20 -12.13
C ASN A 583 2.31 24.57 -13.16
N ILE A 584 2.70 23.49 -13.86
CA ILE A 584 1.79 22.71 -14.72
C ILE A 584 0.83 21.91 -13.86
N LEU A 585 1.28 21.35 -12.73
CA LEU A 585 0.43 20.72 -11.74
C LEU A 585 -0.48 21.69 -11.05
N ARG A 586 0.03 22.86 -10.69
CA ARG A 586 -0.79 23.91 -10.14
C ARG A 586 -1.74 24.44 -11.19
N MET A 587 -1.33 24.62 -12.45
CA MET A 587 -2.28 24.92 -13.53
C MET A 587 -3.25 23.79 -13.83
N VAL A 588 -2.88 22.51 -13.67
CA VAL A 588 -3.76 21.36 -13.93
C VAL A 588 -4.67 21.10 -12.74
N ASP A 589 -4.23 21.29 -11.50
CA ASP A 589 -5.06 21.32 -10.30
C ASP A 589 -5.94 22.58 -10.34
N ASP A 590 -5.42 23.77 -10.66
CA ASP A 590 -6.20 25.00 -10.87
C ASP A 590 -7.19 24.80 -12.04
N VAL A 591 -6.82 24.09 -13.12
CA VAL A 591 -7.72 23.78 -14.25
C VAL A 591 -8.73 22.69 -13.89
N LEU A 592 -8.37 21.63 -13.16
CA LEU A 592 -9.28 20.55 -12.73
C LEU A 592 -10.17 20.97 -11.55
N GLU A 593 -9.74 21.91 -10.72
CA GLU A 593 -10.55 22.62 -9.72
C GLU A 593 -11.38 23.73 -10.38
N SER A 594 -10.95 24.31 -11.50
CA SER A 594 -11.76 25.24 -12.31
C SER A 594 -12.74 24.56 -13.28
N ILE A 595 -12.49 23.30 -13.65
CA ILE A 595 -13.47 22.45 -14.34
C ILE A 595 -14.35 21.89 -13.24
N ASP A 596 -15.39 22.64 -12.89
CA ASP A 596 -16.55 22.04 -12.24
C ASP A 596 -17.01 20.89 -13.18
N LEU A 597 -16.96 19.64 -12.73
CA LEU A 597 -17.51 18.49 -13.48
C LEU A 597 -19.03 18.40 -13.30
N ASN A 598 -19.62 19.22 -12.42
CA ASN A 598 -21.06 19.27 -12.22
C ASN A 598 -21.86 19.86 -13.40
N PRO A 599 -21.36 20.75 -14.28
CA PRO A 599 -22.05 21.15 -15.49
C PRO A 599 -22.12 20.01 -16.51
N ILE A 600 -21.09 19.15 -16.62
CA ILE A 600 -21.12 17.95 -17.50
C ILE A 600 -22.03 16.86 -16.91
N ILE A 601 -22.00 16.65 -15.59
CA ILE A 601 -22.92 15.70 -14.92
C ILE A 601 -24.36 16.23 -14.88
N ALA A 602 -24.57 17.55 -14.81
CA ALA A 602 -25.88 18.17 -14.94
C ALA A 602 -26.39 18.16 -16.38
N THR A 603 -25.55 18.44 -17.40
CA THR A 603 -25.98 18.30 -18.81
C THR A 603 -26.20 16.84 -19.19
N LEU A 604 -25.44 15.87 -18.67
CA LEU A 604 -25.75 14.45 -18.87
C LEU A 604 -27.01 14.03 -18.10
N GLY A 605 -27.26 14.61 -16.92
CA GLY A 605 -28.47 14.40 -16.12
C GLY A 605 -29.72 14.97 -16.79
N ASP A 606 -29.64 16.17 -17.35
CA ASP A 606 -30.74 16.85 -18.03
C ASP A 606 -30.98 16.26 -19.43
N THR A 607 -29.92 15.89 -20.17
CA THR A 607 -30.09 15.17 -21.45
C THR A 607 -30.69 13.77 -21.24
N VAL A 608 -30.34 13.07 -20.14
CA VAL A 608 -30.95 11.78 -19.80
C VAL A 608 -32.37 11.97 -19.25
N LYS A 609 -32.67 13.09 -18.57
CA LYS A 609 -34.03 13.38 -18.08
C LYS A 609 -34.97 13.83 -19.19
N ASP A 610 -34.48 14.56 -20.19
CA ASP A 610 -35.23 14.89 -21.41
C ASP A 610 -35.46 13.64 -22.27
N ILE A 611 -34.49 12.71 -22.34
CA ILE A 611 -34.69 11.41 -23.02
C ILE A 611 -35.66 10.51 -22.24
N VAL A 612 -35.67 10.54 -20.90
CA VAL A 612 -36.62 9.75 -20.09
C VAL A 612 -38.02 10.40 -20.07
N GLY A 613 -38.11 11.73 -20.18
CA GLY A 613 -39.36 12.46 -20.37
C GLY A 613 -39.99 12.22 -21.74
N ASP A 614 -39.21 12.30 -22.83
CA ASP A 614 -39.69 12.03 -24.19
C ASP A 614 -39.99 10.53 -24.45
N VAL A 615 -39.39 9.60 -23.70
CA VAL A 615 -39.71 8.16 -23.80
C VAL A 615 -40.93 7.78 -22.94
N GLY A 616 -41.26 8.57 -21.93
CA GLY A 616 -42.46 8.37 -21.09
C GLY A 616 -43.79 8.70 -21.77
N ASP A 617 -43.78 9.62 -22.75
CA ASP A 617 -45.01 10.11 -23.42
C ASP A 617 -45.22 9.50 -24.83
N VAL A 618 -44.28 8.68 -25.33
CA VAL A 618 -44.34 8.04 -26.66
C VAL A 618 -44.90 6.61 -26.62
N ILE A 619 -45.26 6.07 -25.44
CA ILE A 619 -45.89 4.75 -25.29
C ILE A 619 -47.28 4.92 -24.64
N GLY A 620 -48.23 5.45 -25.40
CA GLY A 620 -49.61 5.63 -24.96
C GLY A 620 -50.54 6.18 -26.04
N GLY A 621 -50.56 5.54 -27.21
CA GLY A 621 -51.40 5.99 -28.33
C GLY A 621 -52.91 5.90 -28.06
N GLY A 622 -53.65 6.92 -28.51
CA GLY A 622 -55.02 6.73 -29.01
C GLY A 622 -56.10 7.65 -28.46
N SER A 623 -56.46 8.65 -29.28
CA SER A 623 -57.79 9.26 -29.44
C SER A 623 -58.40 10.10 -28.32
N GLY A 624 -58.75 11.34 -28.67
CA GLY A 624 -59.92 12.04 -28.10
C GLY A 624 -59.67 13.51 -27.82
N GLY A 625 -60.31 14.38 -28.60
CA GLY A 625 -60.08 15.82 -28.58
C GLY A 625 -60.53 16.54 -27.31
N GLY A 626 -59.71 17.52 -26.93
CA GLY A 626 -60.07 18.86 -26.47
C GLY A 626 -61.04 18.99 -25.30
N SER A 627 -60.50 19.37 -24.13
CA SER A 627 -60.96 20.54 -23.36
C SER A 627 -59.98 20.80 -22.20
N GLY A 628 -59.29 21.94 -22.21
CA GLY A 628 -58.42 22.39 -21.13
C GLY A 628 -58.87 23.76 -20.66
N GLY A 629 -59.31 23.84 -19.41
CA GLY A 629 -59.65 25.08 -18.71
C GLY A 629 -59.17 25.00 -17.26
N ASP A 630 -58.46 26.07 -16.87
CA ASP A 630 -58.16 26.58 -15.52
C ASP A 630 -57.29 25.73 -14.57
N SER A 631 -56.36 26.28 -13.79
CA SER A 631 -56.09 27.68 -13.42
C SER A 631 -54.76 27.82 -12.65
N SER A 632 -54.15 29.02 -12.77
CA SER A 632 -53.22 29.70 -11.85
C SER A 632 -51.88 29.02 -11.48
N GLY A 633 -50.72 29.67 -11.50
CA GLY A 633 -50.36 31.06 -11.74
C GLY A 633 -48.86 31.26 -11.49
N GLU A 634 -48.31 32.24 -12.20
CA GLU A 634 -47.11 33.05 -11.91
C GLU A 634 -45.73 32.37 -11.78
N ASP A 635 -44.90 32.66 -12.77
CA ASP A 635 -43.43 32.51 -12.79
C ASP A 635 -42.76 33.12 -11.55
N PRO A 636 -41.72 32.44 -11.04
CA PRO A 636 -40.53 33.15 -10.63
C PRO A 636 -39.24 32.48 -11.13
N ASP A 637 -38.46 33.29 -11.85
CA ASP A 637 -37.01 33.38 -11.91
C ASP A 637 -36.16 32.15 -11.51
N ILE A 638 -35.47 31.63 -12.53
CA ILE A 638 -34.41 30.62 -12.45
C ILE A 638 -33.23 31.18 -11.63
N VAL A 639 -32.89 30.52 -10.51
CA VAL A 639 -31.69 30.79 -9.72
C VAL A 639 -30.49 30.10 -10.37
N GLU A 640 -29.63 30.87 -11.03
CA GLU A 640 -28.35 30.40 -11.57
C GLU A 640 -27.38 29.93 -10.47
N LYS A 641 -26.67 28.84 -10.76
CA LYS A 641 -25.65 28.21 -9.94
C LYS A 641 -24.45 29.16 -9.77
N ARG A 642 -24.10 29.51 -8.52
CA ARG A 642 -23.09 30.53 -8.16
C ARG A 642 -21.67 30.15 -8.60
N ASP A 643 -21.30 30.71 -9.75
CA ASP A 643 -20.04 30.55 -10.46
C ASP A 643 -18.88 31.36 -9.83
N LEU A 644 -17.63 30.89 -9.98
CA LEU A 644 -16.41 31.67 -9.65
C LEU A 644 -16.41 33.02 -10.37
N THR A 645 -17.02 33.06 -11.57
CA THR A 645 -17.29 34.26 -12.36
C THR A 645 -18.18 35.25 -11.60
N ILE A 646 -19.28 34.79 -10.97
CA ILE A 646 -20.17 35.63 -10.14
C ILE A 646 -19.40 36.19 -8.93
N ARG A 647 -18.47 35.44 -8.31
CA ARG A 647 -17.68 35.93 -7.17
C ARG A 647 -16.68 37.00 -7.58
N LEU A 648 -15.97 36.81 -8.68
CA LEU A 648 -15.02 37.79 -9.21
C LEU A 648 -15.73 39.03 -9.76
N GLU A 649 -16.88 38.87 -10.42
CA GLU A 649 -17.69 39.96 -10.95
C GLU A 649 -18.36 40.79 -9.84
N ASN A 650 -18.76 40.15 -8.73
CA ASN A 650 -19.36 40.83 -7.58
C ASN A 650 -18.35 41.15 -6.46
N ASN A 651 -17.05 41.01 -6.71
CA ASN A 651 -15.98 41.21 -5.73
C ASN A 651 -16.22 40.51 -4.37
N ILE A 652 -16.73 39.28 -4.39
CA ILE A 652 -16.91 38.44 -3.20
C ILE A 652 -15.55 37.84 -2.81
N LEU A 653 -15.04 38.21 -1.63
CA LEU A 653 -13.77 37.73 -1.06
C LEU A 653 -13.89 36.31 -0.49
N TYR A 654 -15.02 35.99 0.14
CA TYR A 654 -15.38 34.64 0.58
C TYR A 654 -16.86 34.56 0.96
N SER A 655 -17.35 33.34 1.18
CA SER A 655 -18.73 33.03 1.53
C SER A 655 -18.73 32.05 2.69
N MET A 656 -19.60 32.29 3.68
CA MET A 656 -19.86 31.40 4.80
C MET A 656 -21.25 30.81 4.62
N ASN A 657 -21.33 29.49 4.70
CA ASN A 657 -22.60 28.76 4.62
C ASN A 657 -23.02 28.36 6.04
N ASP A 658 -24.24 28.72 6.42
CA ASP A 658 -24.90 28.21 7.60
C ASP A 658 -25.81 27.03 7.20
N PHE A 659 -25.49 25.83 7.70
CA PHE A 659 -26.23 24.60 7.38
C PHE A 659 -27.48 24.40 8.26
N SER A 660 -27.82 25.35 9.14
CA SER A 660 -29.07 25.38 9.90
C SER A 660 -30.30 25.76 9.05
N GLY A 661 -30.10 26.06 7.75
CA GLY A 661 -31.17 26.09 6.76
C GLY A 661 -31.79 27.45 6.45
N SER A 662 -31.15 28.60 6.74
CA SER A 662 -31.77 29.90 6.41
C SER A 662 -30.88 31.12 6.12
N ALA A 663 -29.55 31.02 6.06
CA ALA A 663 -28.70 32.17 5.70
C ALA A 663 -27.32 31.83 5.12
N HIS A 664 -26.92 32.52 4.04
CA HIS A 664 -25.55 32.52 3.52
C HIS A 664 -24.93 33.91 3.71
N THR A 665 -23.66 34.03 4.11
CA THR A 665 -23.00 35.35 4.24
C THR A 665 -21.86 35.49 3.25
N ASN A 666 -21.88 36.52 2.41
CA ASN A 666 -20.77 36.87 1.53
C ASN A 666 -19.96 38.03 2.12
N ARG A 667 -18.64 37.87 2.23
CA ARG A 667 -17.71 38.98 2.45
C ARG A 667 -17.40 39.60 1.09
N VAL A 668 -17.65 40.88 0.91
CA VAL A 668 -17.52 41.59 -0.37
C VAL A 668 -16.61 42.81 -0.24
N LEU A 669 -15.74 43.02 -1.23
CA LEU A 669 -14.97 44.23 -1.43
C LEU A 669 -15.70 45.16 -2.41
N THR A 670 -16.23 46.27 -1.92
CA THR A 670 -16.95 47.21 -2.76
C THR A 670 -16.00 48.08 -3.60
N GLN A 671 -16.54 48.72 -4.64
CA GLN A 671 -15.78 49.50 -5.62
C GLN A 671 -15.10 50.74 -5.01
N ASP A 672 -15.58 51.23 -3.87
CA ASP A 672 -15.04 52.32 -3.07
C ASP A 672 -14.04 51.87 -1.98
N GLY A 673 -13.76 50.56 -1.90
CA GLY A 673 -12.72 49.98 -1.05
C GLY A 673 -13.19 49.51 0.34
N PHE A 674 -14.49 49.59 0.64
CA PHE A 674 -15.06 49.07 1.88
C PHE A 674 -15.29 47.55 1.83
N LEU A 675 -15.31 46.95 3.00
CA LEU A 675 -15.62 45.54 3.19
C LEU A 675 -17.00 45.42 3.82
N TYR A 676 -17.86 44.62 3.19
CA TYR A 676 -19.21 44.33 3.69
C TYR A 676 -19.43 42.84 3.90
N ASN A 677 -20.12 42.49 4.98
CA ASN A 677 -20.81 41.20 5.09
C ASN A 677 -22.22 41.39 4.52
N ILE A 678 -22.55 40.64 3.48
CA ILE A 678 -23.86 40.60 2.86
C ILE A 678 -24.55 39.30 3.28
N TYR A 679 -25.64 39.42 4.01
CA TYR A 679 -26.45 38.30 4.48
C TYR A 679 -27.54 38.00 3.44
N LEU A 680 -27.55 36.76 2.97
CA LEU A 680 -28.38 36.29 1.86
C LEU A 680 -29.35 35.22 2.35
N ASP A 681 -30.56 35.21 1.80
CA ASP A 681 -31.51 34.11 1.98
C ASP A 681 -31.13 32.88 1.12
N ASN A 682 -31.89 31.78 1.26
CA ASN A 682 -31.66 30.53 0.50
C ASN A 682 -31.91 30.70 -1.02
N GLN A 683 -32.55 31.79 -1.44
CA GLN A 683 -32.73 32.17 -2.85
C GLN A 683 -31.66 33.16 -3.32
N GLY A 684 -30.73 33.51 -2.44
CA GLY A 684 -29.61 34.38 -2.71
C GLY A 684 -29.89 35.87 -2.75
N ARG A 685 -31.06 36.28 -2.26
CA ARG A 685 -31.43 37.69 -2.14
C ARG A 685 -30.83 38.29 -0.88
N GLU A 686 -30.31 39.50 -1.00
CA GLU A 686 -29.76 40.25 0.14
C GLU A 686 -30.87 40.59 1.14
N LYS A 687 -30.78 39.99 2.33
CA LYS A 687 -31.62 40.36 3.49
C LYS A 687 -31.06 41.57 4.22
N ASN A 688 -29.73 41.63 4.34
CA ASN A 688 -29.05 42.67 5.11
C ASN A 688 -27.60 42.81 4.66
N ARG A 689 -26.99 43.97 4.89
CA ARG A 689 -25.54 44.17 4.79
C ARG A 689 -24.99 44.92 5.99
N LYS A 690 -23.76 44.60 6.37
CA LYS A 690 -23.03 45.26 7.45
C LYS A 690 -21.62 45.61 7.00
N GLU A 691 -21.23 46.87 7.16
CA GLU A 691 -19.83 47.29 6.96
C GLU A 691 -18.95 46.67 8.05
N VAL A 692 -17.82 46.12 7.65
CA VAL A 692 -16.96 45.29 8.50
C VAL A 692 -15.47 45.61 8.32
N GLY A 693 -15.12 46.55 7.45
CA GLY A 693 -13.72 46.96 7.28
C GLY A 693 -13.48 47.84 6.05
N TYR A 694 -12.21 48.16 5.82
CA TYR A 694 -11.73 48.94 4.68
C TYR A 694 -10.38 48.42 4.21
N TYR A 695 -10.14 48.38 2.90
CA TYR A 695 -8.98 47.68 2.31
C TYR A 695 -7.64 48.13 2.90
N SER A 696 -7.45 49.43 3.17
CA SER A 696 -6.15 49.95 3.63
C SER A 696 -5.84 49.61 5.08
N LYS A 697 -6.85 49.20 5.86
CA LYS A 697 -6.69 48.74 7.25
C LYS A 697 -6.63 47.22 7.35
N ASP A 698 -7.47 46.55 6.57
CA ASP A 698 -7.74 45.11 6.71
C ASP A 698 -7.01 44.24 5.68
N MET A 699 -6.30 44.84 4.72
CA MET A 699 -5.46 44.14 3.74
C MET A 699 -4.00 44.58 3.81
N LYS A 700 -3.09 43.71 3.34
CA LYS A 700 -1.66 43.98 3.30
C LYS A 700 -1.22 44.33 1.88
N PHE A 701 -0.59 45.49 1.70
CA PHE A 701 -0.02 45.87 0.41
C PHE A 701 1.10 44.90 0.02
N THR A 702 1.09 44.40 -1.22
CA THR A 702 2.04 43.37 -1.67
C THR A 702 3.37 43.94 -2.17
N GLY A 703 3.47 45.26 -2.29
CA GLY A 703 4.60 45.94 -2.95
C GLY A 703 4.37 46.17 -4.44
N HIS A 704 3.31 45.61 -5.04
CA HIS A 704 3.00 45.82 -6.45
C HIS A 704 2.25 47.14 -6.67
N ASN A 705 2.89 48.06 -7.40
CA ASN A 705 2.33 49.33 -7.85
C ASN A 705 2.59 49.52 -9.34
N ARG A 706 1.53 49.75 -10.12
CA ARG A 706 1.61 50.01 -11.55
C ARG A 706 0.84 51.27 -11.90
N THR A 707 1.51 52.22 -12.56
CA THR A 707 0.85 53.39 -13.14
C THR A 707 0.14 53.02 -14.43
N ILE A 708 -1.12 53.41 -14.56
CA ILE A 708 -1.96 53.21 -15.74
C ILE A 708 -2.33 54.58 -16.30
N THR A 709 -2.02 54.78 -17.58
CA THR A 709 -2.44 55.97 -18.33
C THR A 709 -3.63 55.59 -19.19
N VAL A 710 -4.81 56.16 -18.90
CA VAL A 710 -6.04 55.98 -19.69
C VAL A 710 -6.44 57.36 -20.23
N ASP A 711 -7.21 57.43 -21.33
CA ASP A 711 -7.65 58.67 -22.04
C ASP A 711 -8.58 59.60 -21.21
N GLY A 712 -8.32 59.74 -19.91
CA GLY A 712 -8.97 60.63 -18.96
C GLY A 712 -8.16 60.90 -17.67
N GLY A 713 -6.93 60.38 -17.52
CA GLY A 713 -6.08 60.66 -16.35
C GLY A 713 -5.03 59.57 -16.04
N VAL A 714 -4.26 59.80 -14.96
CA VAL A 714 -3.29 58.83 -14.42
C VAL A 714 -3.92 58.10 -13.24
N GLU A 715 -3.97 56.77 -13.27
CA GLU A 715 -4.41 55.92 -12.18
C GLU A 715 -3.25 55.08 -11.64
N TYR A 716 -3.31 54.69 -10.37
CA TYR A 716 -2.38 53.76 -9.74
C TYR A 716 -3.10 52.45 -9.40
N GLU A 717 -2.65 51.35 -9.99
CA GLU A 717 -3.05 49.99 -9.62
C GLU A 717 -2.15 49.47 -8.50
N LEU A 718 -2.73 49.30 -7.31
CA LEU A 718 -2.07 48.82 -6.11
C LEU A 718 -2.62 47.45 -5.73
N GLN A 719 -1.77 46.44 -5.60
CA GLN A 719 -2.23 45.11 -5.19
C GLN A 719 -2.11 44.91 -3.68
N TYR A 720 -3.16 44.33 -3.10
CA TYR A 720 -3.29 44.01 -1.69
C TYR A 720 -3.65 42.54 -1.52
N THR A 721 -3.22 41.95 -0.41
CA THR A 721 -3.62 40.59 0.01
C THR A 721 -4.55 40.68 1.21
N TYR A 722 -5.70 40.02 1.12
CA TYR A 722 -6.66 39.86 2.19
C TYR A 722 -6.56 38.43 2.76
N SER A 723 -6.19 38.32 4.04
CA SER A 723 -6.01 37.05 4.75
C SER A 723 -6.52 37.15 6.19
N PRO A 724 -7.86 37.15 6.41
CA PRO A 724 -8.46 37.38 7.72
C PRO A 724 -8.24 36.22 8.71
N TYR A 725 -7.96 35.01 8.23
CA TYR A 725 -7.64 33.83 9.04
C TYR A 725 -6.75 32.85 8.26
N HIS A 726 -6.09 31.93 8.98
CA HIS A 726 -5.18 30.95 8.39
C HIS A 726 -5.90 30.05 7.37
N GLY A 727 -5.32 29.90 6.17
CA GLY A 727 -5.88 29.10 5.08
C GLY A 727 -6.84 29.85 4.16
N LEU A 728 -7.00 31.18 4.32
CA LEU A 728 -7.67 32.04 3.34
C LEU A 728 -6.74 33.15 2.87
N SER A 729 -6.57 33.29 1.55
CA SER A 729 -5.82 34.39 0.94
C SER A 729 -6.42 34.80 -0.39
N ALA A 730 -6.76 36.09 -0.54
CA ALA A 730 -7.24 36.69 -1.78
C ALA A 730 -6.36 37.88 -2.19
N TYR A 731 -6.05 37.99 -3.48
CA TYR A 731 -5.33 39.13 -4.05
C TYR A 731 -6.32 40.10 -4.70
N CYS A 732 -6.26 41.36 -4.29
CA CYS A 732 -7.16 42.42 -4.72
C CYS A 732 -6.35 43.59 -5.29
N ASN A 733 -6.72 44.06 -6.48
CA ASN A 733 -6.21 45.30 -7.04
C ASN A 733 -7.14 46.45 -6.65
N ILE A 734 -6.55 47.52 -6.11
CA ILE A 734 -7.20 48.77 -5.77
C ILE A 734 -6.65 49.85 -6.70
N TYR A 735 -7.55 50.50 -7.43
CA TYR A 735 -7.19 51.55 -8.37
C TYR A 735 -7.47 52.90 -7.74
N THR A 736 -6.47 53.77 -7.72
CA THR A 736 -6.57 55.09 -7.07
C THR A 736 -6.15 56.22 -8.01
N ASP A 737 -6.70 57.42 -7.80
CA ASP A 737 -6.22 58.63 -8.46
C ASP A 737 -4.93 59.16 -7.79
N PRO A 738 -4.27 60.21 -8.35
CA PRO A 738 -3.06 60.77 -7.75
C PRO A 738 -3.25 61.44 -6.38
N VAL A 739 -4.49 61.63 -5.94
CA VAL A 739 -4.85 62.17 -4.62
C VAL A 739 -5.12 61.03 -3.62
N GLY A 740 -5.09 59.77 -4.07
CA GLY A 740 -5.31 58.57 -3.26
C GLY A 740 -6.77 58.18 -3.10
N LYS A 741 -7.69 58.76 -3.87
CA LYS A 741 -9.11 58.38 -3.87
C LYS A 741 -9.28 57.07 -4.64
N VAL A 742 -10.00 56.11 -4.05
CA VAL A 742 -10.35 54.84 -4.72
C VAL A 742 -11.30 55.11 -5.89
N LEU A 743 -10.92 54.63 -7.07
CA LEU A 743 -11.68 54.71 -8.31
C LEU A 743 -12.47 53.43 -8.58
N ARG A 744 -11.83 52.28 -8.32
CA ARG A 744 -12.44 50.94 -8.46
C ARG A 744 -11.59 49.88 -7.75
N THR A 745 -12.20 48.71 -7.54
CA THR A 745 -11.55 47.54 -6.95
C THR A 745 -11.82 46.30 -7.80
N LYS A 746 -10.85 45.38 -7.82
CA LYS A 746 -10.98 44.12 -8.56
C LYS A 746 -10.28 42.99 -7.80
N ILE A 747 -10.99 41.89 -7.55
CA ILE A 747 -10.35 40.66 -7.08
C ILE A 747 -9.65 39.99 -8.27
N VAL A 748 -8.38 39.61 -8.08
CA VAL A 748 -7.48 39.12 -9.15
C VAL A 748 -7.27 37.61 -9.04
N ALA A 749 -7.20 37.06 -7.83
CA ALA A 749 -7.08 35.63 -7.58
C ALA A 749 -7.45 35.28 -6.14
N GLU A 750 -8.10 34.14 -5.93
CA GLU A 750 -8.07 33.42 -4.65
C GLU A 750 -6.83 32.51 -4.67
N ALA A 751 -5.98 32.58 -3.66
CA ALA A 751 -4.76 31.77 -3.58
C ALA A 751 -4.93 30.52 -2.70
N GLU A 752 -5.89 30.53 -1.77
CA GLU A 752 -6.36 29.37 -1.00
C GLU A 752 -7.84 29.64 -0.59
N GLY A 753 -8.79 28.89 -1.16
CA GLY A 753 -10.23 29.09 -0.98
C GLY A 753 -10.83 28.23 0.14
N GLY A 754 -10.42 28.45 1.39
CA GLY A 754 -11.04 27.81 2.56
C GLY A 754 -12.36 28.48 2.96
N GLY A 755 -13.50 27.90 2.58
CA GLY A 755 -14.79 28.25 3.17
C GLY A 755 -14.88 27.74 4.61
N ALA A 756 -15.21 28.61 5.57
CA ALA A 756 -15.50 28.20 6.94
C ALA A 756 -16.96 27.75 7.05
N ALA A 757 -17.19 26.54 7.57
CA ALA A 757 -18.49 26.01 7.93
C ALA A 757 -18.66 26.11 9.45
N THR A 758 -19.78 26.65 9.90
CA THR A 758 -20.17 26.59 11.32
C THR A 758 -21.34 25.62 11.41
N ILE A 759 -21.18 24.54 12.19
CA ILE A 759 -22.27 23.65 12.59
C ILE A 759 -22.78 24.23 13.91
N ALA A 760 -24.00 24.75 13.93
CA ALA A 760 -24.65 25.13 15.18
C ALA A 760 -24.94 23.86 15.98
N ASN A 761 -24.46 23.84 17.22
CA ASN A 761 -24.87 22.89 18.25
C ASN A 761 -25.89 23.65 19.11
N GLU A 762 -27.17 23.40 18.91
CA GLU A 762 -28.28 23.88 19.74
C GLU A 762 -29.31 22.73 19.79
N GLU A 763 -29.76 22.19 20.93
CA GLU A 763 -29.71 22.66 22.31
C GLU A 763 -29.83 21.49 23.29
N GLU A 764 -29.10 21.58 24.40
CA GLU A 764 -29.62 21.22 25.71
C GLU A 764 -30.79 22.18 25.98
N ALA A 765 -32.02 21.68 25.97
CA ALA A 765 -33.17 22.35 26.55
C ALA A 765 -33.89 21.32 27.44
N ASP A 766 -33.82 21.52 28.75
CA ASP A 766 -34.64 20.80 29.71
C ASP A 766 -36.13 20.91 29.33
N LEU A 767 -36.82 19.76 29.36
CA LEU A 767 -38.26 19.47 29.13
C LEU A 767 -38.71 19.16 27.69
#